data_AF-A0A6G8U4D3-F1
#
_entry.id   AF-A0A6G8U4D3-F1
#
_cell.length_a   1.000
_cell.length_b   1.000
_cell.length_c   1.000
_cell.angle_alpha   90.00
_cell.angle_beta   90.00
_cell.angle_gamma   90.00
#
_symmetry.space_group_name_H-M   'P 1'
#
loop_
_entity.id
_entity.type
_entity.pdbx_description
1 polymer ?
#
loop_
_entity_poly.entity_id
_entity_poly.type
_entity_poly.pdbx_seq_one_letter_code
_entity_poly.pdbx_strand_id
1 'polypeptide(L)'
;MSAKRVAPSRAKAGGRKAKPPAKPRARRRTTGATATDTVQDLPPVAAEKQSGEYEVRLRYSGNRGLDELVIPIDDQKFYPSVQRWRYVIANRRRIVRSTRDDLSRDLQTLIKDHARIYDDSQILTRIKEMAAAKLVEVRIPYSEENVGWSARLFPWESALWLATAPYRSEPSEFAVLRHLVVESPYNHQLTPATALAVDSGPGKLRSLYEFTREIEMVKGALHEVQTETLRDPDRQGLRSKVEALSPSIVHLVGVDPMSLAEQKLIDQPTNEEDGFVLRASTQGSTQGIAQAYDAVGSADLADIVTAGAQKPLLVAISTCYSAQRLAPLATAQGARHAIGFVDTITDADAMLFFSVFYRTLAQAWNVKDAFLRARQQWMSQAGSDNEQRSGVALWSQVSLLDSPQAGTIAARPAASKKAARGRATFRDLRLDITLVQDKSIPGRMRKTASASLNYSLLHNDRPPFSIFTVHKTKAGPLDLLQVEVVLEVGTESCRCRFSEELPEEDATLDLLEKIRLPLVAGMLRQTSESLRSNLYIKVQCGDRILRESSERVTVLPADEWRDDGEDHRWLPSFVLPRDPTVLKVVACAQRYLQTLLDDCSAGFDGYQQVLEDDSNAPNVVDPQVQAIWAALQHDLPVSYINPPPSYTSQSQRLRTPTEIFKGNAATCIDLALLFASCLEFVGIYSSVFLITGHAFPAYWRSNKAWWRMKSFRFDQNEQQMPGQIGRSQDGFTSTVPSTNTKGQTESWMFTGTDNLAELLSYVQKGELVPFESTFVTARKGFFEALERGASNLHPQSFDAMIDIQSARGESVTPLPLLDRLG
;
A
#
# COMPACT_ATOMS: atom_id res chain seq x y z
N MET A 1 14.56 31.97 -63.56
CA MET A 1 13.41 32.42 -64.40
C MET A 1 12.14 32.41 -63.55
N SER A 2 11.06 33.06 -64.01
CA SER A 2 9.72 33.28 -63.39
C SER A 2 9.33 32.42 -62.16
N ALA A 3 8.93 32.97 -61.00
CA ALA A 3 7.78 33.85 -60.68
C ALA A 3 6.41 33.10 -60.69
N LYS A 4 5.41 33.38 -59.83
CA LYS A 4 5.16 34.54 -58.92
C LYS A 4 4.19 34.16 -57.76
N ARG A 5 4.00 35.07 -56.78
CA ARG A 5 3.05 34.95 -55.64
C ARG A 5 1.57 34.76 -56.07
N VAL A 6 0.74 34.12 -55.23
CA VAL A 6 -0.71 34.44 -55.09
C VAL A 6 -1.17 34.36 -53.63
N ALA A 7 -1.83 35.44 -53.18
CA ALA A 7 -2.87 35.54 -52.14
C ALA A 7 -3.70 36.78 -52.52
N PRO A 8 -5.03 36.87 -52.28
CA PRO A 8 -5.54 37.13 -50.93
C PRO A 8 -6.95 36.55 -50.62
N SER A 9 -7.51 36.91 -49.46
CA SER A 9 -8.90 36.67 -49.07
C SER A 9 -9.79 37.91 -49.31
N ARG A 10 -11.12 37.74 -49.52
CA ARG A 10 -12.20 38.09 -48.54
C ARG A 10 -13.64 38.13 -49.12
N ALA A 11 -14.59 37.70 -48.27
CA ALA A 11 -15.90 38.32 -47.95
C ALA A 11 -17.20 38.11 -48.78
N LYS A 12 -18.29 37.88 -48.00
CA LYS A 12 -19.71 38.29 -48.13
C LYS A 12 -20.72 37.56 -49.06
N ALA A 13 -21.32 36.50 -48.50
CA ALA A 13 -22.71 36.42 -48.01
C ALA A 13 -23.95 36.84 -48.86
N GLY A 14 -24.93 35.93 -48.97
CA GLY A 14 -26.35 36.17 -49.27
C GLY A 14 -26.95 35.17 -50.28
N GLY A 15 -28.12 34.53 -50.10
CA GLY A 15 -29.00 34.45 -48.91
C GLY A 15 -30.32 33.67 -49.17
N ARG A 16 -31.02 33.27 -48.09
CA ARG A 16 -32.45 32.84 -47.96
C ARG A 16 -33.13 32.00 -49.07
N LYS A 17 -33.64 30.81 -48.70
CA LYS A 17 -35.10 30.52 -48.52
C LYS A 17 -35.34 29.11 -47.93
N ALA A 18 -36.55 28.87 -47.41
CA ALA A 18 -36.92 27.67 -46.62
C ALA A 18 -37.91 26.72 -47.34
N LYS A 19 -38.13 25.51 -46.77
CA LYS A 19 -39.21 24.56 -47.14
C LYS A 19 -39.78 23.82 -45.90
N PRO A 20 -41.02 23.28 -45.94
CA PRO A 20 -41.75 22.77 -44.76
C PRO A 20 -42.06 21.23 -44.89
N PRO A 21 -43.05 20.55 -44.26
CA PRO A 21 -42.77 19.29 -43.54
C PRO A 21 -43.63 18.01 -43.88
N ALA A 22 -43.15 16.87 -43.36
CA ALA A 22 -43.88 15.65 -42.87
C ALA A 22 -44.84 14.77 -43.74
N LYS A 23 -44.43 13.48 -43.96
CA LYS A 23 -45.22 12.18 -44.00
C LYS A 23 -46.39 12.05 -45.03
N PRO A 24 -47.05 10.87 -45.29
CA PRO A 24 -46.95 9.49 -44.73
C PRO A 24 -46.98 8.30 -45.79
N ARG A 25 -47.32 7.06 -45.33
CA ARG A 25 -47.98 5.89 -46.03
C ARG A 25 -47.21 4.77 -46.80
N ALA A 26 -46.90 3.69 -46.07
CA ALA A 26 -47.29 2.26 -46.20
C ALA A 26 -47.82 1.53 -47.50
N ARG A 27 -47.50 0.20 -47.54
CA ARG A 27 -48.27 -1.03 -47.96
C ARG A 27 -48.23 -1.65 -49.39
N ARG A 28 -47.71 -2.90 -49.46
CA ARG A 28 -48.16 -4.12 -50.21
C ARG A 28 -47.41 -5.34 -49.58
N ARG A 29 -47.91 -6.57 -49.31
CA ARG A 29 -48.92 -7.53 -49.85
C ARG A 29 -48.58 -8.10 -51.23
N THR A 30 -48.60 -9.42 -51.55
CA THR A 30 -48.67 -10.73 -50.82
C THR A 30 -48.07 -11.83 -51.78
N THR A 31 -48.17 -13.18 -51.73
CA THR A 31 -49.04 -14.19 -51.06
C THR A 31 -48.41 -15.61 -51.13
N GLY A 32 -48.72 -16.53 -50.19
CA GLY A 32 -48.45 -17.99 -50.29
C GLY A 32 -48.69 -18.73 -48.95
N ALA A 33 -49.33 -19.91 -48.92
CA ALA A 33 -49.79 -20.55 -47.67
C ALA A 33 -50.09 -22.06 -47.75
N THR A 34 -49.83 -22.78 -46.63
CA THR A 34 -50.29 -24.11 -46.16
C THR A 34 -49.70 -24.31 -44.75
N ALA A 35 -50.28 -24.98 -43.75
CA ALA A 35 -51.66 -25.42 -43.45
C ALA A 35 -51.81 -25.57 -41.90
N THR A 36 -53.01 -25.88 -41.39
CA THR A 36 -53.36 -26.04 -39.95
C THR A 36 -52.68 -27.27 -39.30
N ASP A 37 -52.53 -27.42 -37.97
CA ASP A 37 -53.53 -27.26 -36.90
C ASP A 37 -52.99 -26.87 -35.49
N THR A 38 -53.91 -26.76 -34.51
CA THR A 38 -53.74 -26.05 -33.22
C THR A 38 -53.22 -26.88 -32.04
N VAL A 39 -52.37 -26.26 -31.22
CA VAL A 39 -52.16 -26.57 -29.78
C VAL A 39 -52.11 -25.22 -29.02
N GLN A 40 -52.46 -25.22 -27.74
CA GLN A 40 -52.72 -24.01 -26.93
C GLN A 40 -51.46 -23.21 -26.55
N ASP A 41 -51.61 -21.88 -26.48
CA ASP A 41 -50.60 -20.99 -25.91
C ASP A 41 -50.37 -21.24 -24.41
N LEU A 42 -49.11 -21.43 -24.04
CA LEU A 42 -48.58 -21.04 -22.73
C LEU A 42 -47.60 -19.89 -22.96
N PRO A 43 -47.63 -18.81 -22.14
CA PRO A 43 -46.68 -17.71 -22.30
C PRO A 43 -45.24 -18.22 -22.09
N PRO A 44 -44.25 -17.70 -22.83
CA PRO A 44 -42.86 -18.07 -22.62
C PRO A 44 -42.45 -17.70 -21.19
N VAL A 45 -41.95 -18.67 -20.44
CA VAL A 45 -41.36 -18.45 -19.12
C VAL A 45 -40.23 -17.43 -19.30
N ALA A 46 -40.38 -16.26 -18.71
CA ALA A 46 -39.32 -15.27 -18.68
C ALA A 46 -38.13 -15.88 -17.93
N ALA A 47 -36.95 -15.88 -18.56
CA ALA A 47 -35.73 -16.27 -17.87
C ALA A 47 -35.48 -15.26 -16.73
N GLU A 48 -35.76 -15.68 -15.50
CA GLU A 48 -35.47 -14.87 -14.31
C GLU A 48 -33.97 -14.62 -14.27
N LYS A 49 -33.59 -13.35 -14.28
CA LYS A 49 -32.20 -12.95 -14.04
C LYS A 49 -31.88 -13.34 -12.61
N GLN A 50 -31.00 -14.32 -12.43
CA GLN A 50 -30.47 -14.71 -11.13
C GLN A 50 -30.02 -13.45 -10.39
N SER A 51 -30.60 -13.18 -9.23
CA SER A 51 -30.25 -12.01 -8.42
C SER A 51 -28.84 -12.18 -7.87
N GLY A 52 -28.06 -11.11 -7.88
CA GLY A 52 -26.79 -11.03 -7.15
C GLY A 52 -26.99 -10.90 -5.64
N GLU A 53 -28.01 -11.56 -5.09
CA GLU A 53 -28.40 -11.54 -3.68
C GLU A 53 -28.00 -12.86 -3.00
N TYR A 54 -27.28 -12.76 -1.89
CA TYR A 54 -26.82 -13.90 -1.11
C TYR A 54 -26.63 -13.53 0.37
N GLU A 55 -26.47 -14.53 1.23
CA GLU A 55 -26.19 -14.33 2.64
C GLU A 55 -24.70 -14.51 2.94
N VAL A 56 -24.09 -13.50 3.55
CA VAL A 56 -22.85 -13.70 4.33
C VAL A 56 -23.25 -13.97 5.78
N ARG A 57 -22.55 -14.90 6.43
CA ARG A 57 -22.83 -15.30 7.82
C ARG A 57 -21.58 -15.10 8.68
N LEU A 58 -21.67 -14.21 9.67
CA LEU A 58 -20.59 -13.98 10.65
C LEU A 58 -20.83 -14.88 11.86
N ARG A 59 -20.01 -15.92 12.00
CA ARG A 59 -20.14 -16.99 13.01
C ARG A 59 -19.08 -16.84 14.09
N TYR A 60 -19.43 -17.03 15.36
CA TYR A 60 -18.50 -16.87 16.49
C TYR A 60 -18.99 -17.63 17.73
N SER A 61 -18.09 -17.89 18.68
CA SER A 61 -18.41 -18.56 19.93
C SER A 61 -19.10 -17.61 20.91
N GLY A 62 -20.40 -17.79 21.13
CA GLY A 62 -21.21 -17.04 22.08
C GLY A 62 -21.52 -17.80 23.38
N ASN A 63 -22.28 -17.17 24.28
CA ASN A 63 -22.54 -17.68 25.63
C ASN A 63 -23.36 -18.99 25.69
N ARG A 64 -23.91 -19.45 24.55
CA ARG A 64 -24.77 -20.66 24.48
C ARG A 64 -24.36 -21.65 23.39
N GLY A 65 -23.24 -21.42 22.69
CA GLY A 65 -22.79 -22.23 21.56
C GLY A 65 -22.15 -21.39 20.46
N LEU A 66 -22.39 -21.74 19.20
CA LEU A 66 -22.05 -20.88 18.06
C LEU A 66 -23.22 -19.94 17.77
N ASP A 67 -22.98 -18.64 17.89
CA ASP A 67 -23.89 -17.59 17.45
C ASP A 67 -23.57 -17.21 15.99
N GLU A 68 -24.58 -16.75 15.25
CA GLU A 68 -24.46 -16.35 13.84
C GLU A 68 -25.22 -15.03 13.60
N LEU A 69 -24.58 -14.10 12.89
CA LEU A 69 -25.22 -12.91 12.33
C LEU A 69 -25.30 -13.05 10.81
N VAL A 70 -26.52 -13.11 10.29
CA VAL A 70 -26.79 -13.15 8.84
C VAL A 70 -26.79 -11.74 8.28
N ILE A 71 -26.07 -11.53 7.18
CA ILE A 71 -25.97 -10.27 6.45
C ILE A 71 -26.42 -10.55 5.00
N PRO A 72 -27.66 -10.19 4.63
CA PRO A 72 -28.08 -10.15 3.23
C PRO A 72 -27.27 -9.12 2.43
N ILE A 73 -26.64 -9.58 1.36
CA ILE A 73 -25.82 -8.77 0.45
C ILE A 73 -26.40 -8.85 -0.95
N ASP A 74 -26.66 -7.69 -1.52
CA ASP A 74 -26.79 -7.47 -2.96
C ASP A 74 -25.42 -6.96 -3.45
N ASP A 75 -24.79 -7.68 -4.39
CA ASP A 75 -23.45 -7.35 -4.88
C ASP A 75 -23.37 -5.92 -5.47
N GLN A 76 -24.37 -5.46 -6.22
CA GLN A 76 -24.36 -4.15 -6.86
C GLN A 76 -24.50 -3.01 -5.83
N LYS A 77 -25.30 -3.22 -4.78
CA LYS A 77 -25.50 -2.25 -3.68
C LYS A 77 -24.31 -2.25 -2.71
N PHE A 78 -23.64 -3.39 -2.50
CA PHE A 78 -22.53 -3.52 -1.57
C PHE A 78 -21.17 -3.12 -2.16
N TYR A 79 -20.96 -3.29 -3.47
CA TYR A 79 -19.67 -3.02 -4.13
C TYR A 79 -19.10 -1.60 -3.90
N PRO A 80 -19.86 -0.49 -3.91
CA PRO A 80 -19.32 0.84 -3.58
C PRO A 80 -18.71 0.90 -2.17
N SER A 81 -19.33 0.22 -1.20
CA SER A 81 -18.78 0.08 0.14
C SER A 81 -17.53 -0.81 0.19
N VAL A 82 -17.46 -1.85 -0.65
CA VAL A 82 -16.21 -2.63 -0.83
C VAL A 82 -15.09 -1.75 -1.33
N GLN A 83 -15.34 -0.90 -2.34
CA GLN A 83 -14.32 0.02 -2.86
C GLN A 83 -13.84 0.99 -1.77
N ARG A 84 -14.77 1.61 -1.01
CA ARG A 84 -14.42 2.48 0.13
C ARG A 84 -13.58 1.74 1.18
N TRP A 85 -13.95 0.52 1.56
CA TRP A 85 -13.22 -0.24 2.57
C TRP A 85 -11.86 -0.76 2.07
N ARG A 86 -11.74 -1.19 0.81
CA ARG A 86 -10.43 -1.51 0.19
C ARG A 86 -9.52 -0.27 0.19
N TYR A 87 -10.06 0.91 -0.14
CA TYR A 87 -9.31 2.17 -0.10
C TYR A 87 -8.83 2.52 1.32
N VAL A 88 -9.70 2.44 2.33
CA VAL A 88 -9.35 2.69 3.74
C VAL A 88 -8.25 1.74 4.24
N ILE A 89 -8.33 0.44 3.89
CA ILE A 89 -7.35 -0.56 4.37
C ILE A 89 -6.02 -0.49 3.60
N ALA A 90 -6.02 -0.18 2.31
CA ALA A 90 -4.79 0.06 1.55
C ALA A 90 -4.05 1.32 2.05
N ASN A 91 -4.79 2.40 2.30
CA ASN A 91 -4.26 3.66 2.81
C ASN A 91 -4.21 3.70 4.36
N ARG A 92 -4.24 2.54 5.03
CA ARG A 92 -4.43 2.43 6.49
C ARG A 92 -3.51 3.31 7.32
N ARG A 93 -2.29 3.62 6.84
CA ARG A 93 -1.29 4.46 7.52
C ARG A 93 -1.86 5.78 8.07
N ARG A 94 -2.89 6.37 7.45
CA ARG A 94 -3.55 7.60 7.96
C ARG A 94 -4.41 7.40 9.22
N ILE A 95 -4.79 6.15 9.55
CA ILE A 95 -5.71 5.80 10.64
C ILE A 95 -5.03 6.01 12.00
N VAL A 96 -5.25 7.18 12.60
CA VAL A 96 -4.94 7.46 14.00
C VAL A 96 -6.10 7.05 14.91
N ARG A 97 -5.87 6.95 16.23
CA ARG A 97 -6.86 6.52 17.25
C ARG A 97 -8.24 7.16 17.11
N SER A 98 -8.33 8.47 16.88
CA SER A 98 -9.62 9.16 16.68
C SER A 98 -10.37 8.68 15.44
N THR A 99 -9.68 8.57 14.30
CA THR A 99 -10.24 8.07 13.04
C THR A 99 -10.59 6.58 13.09
N ARG A 100 -9.87 5.78 13.90
CA ARG A 100 -10.16 4.35 14.13
C ARG A 100 -11.51 4.16 14.81
N ASP A 101 -11.79 4.95 15.85
CA ASP A 101 -13.04 4.87 16.61
C ASP A 101 -14.23 5.41 15.79
N ASP A 102 -13.97 6.29 14.81
CA ASP A 102 -14.90 6.72 13.76
C ASP A 102 -15.17 5.60 12.73
N LEU A 103 -14.13 4.96 12.19
CA LEU A 103 -14.26 3.83 11.26
C LEU A 103 -14.97 2.63 11.90
N SER A 104 -14.80 2.41 13.20
CA SER A 104 -15.59 1.44 13.97
C SER A 104 -17.09 1.75 13.92
N ARG A 105 -17.49 3.01 14.09
CA ARG A 105 -18.90 3.44 13.96
C ARG A 105 -19.42 3.31 12.52
N ASP A 106 -18.65 3.73 11.53
CA ASP A 106 -19.01 3.59 10.12
C ASP A 106 -19.26 2.13 9.74
N LEU A 107 -18.47 1.17 10.25
CA LEU A 107 -18.70 -0.26 10.01
C LEU A 107 -19.90 -0.81 10.80
N GLN A 108 -20.11 -0.36 12.03
CA GLN A 108 -21.30 -0.74 12.83
C GLN A 108 -22.58 -0.36 12.09
N THR A 109 -22.67 0.86 11.53
CA THR A 109 -23.79 1.29 10.70
C THR A 109 -23.92 0.45 9.43
N LEU A 110 -22.83 0.20 8.68
CA LEU A 110 -22.88 -0.62 7.47
C LEU A 110 -23.38 -2.05 7.72
N ILE A 111 -22.92 -2.71 8.80
CA ILE A 111 -23.39 -4.06 9.15
C ILE A 111 -24.86 -4.00 9.62
N LYS A 112 -25.23 -3.01 10.43
CA LYS A 112 -26.61 -2.79 10.90
C LYS A 112 -27.60 -2.68 9.75
N ASP A 113 -27.29 -1.82 8.78
CA ASP A 113 -28.19 -1.50 7.67
C ASP A 113 -28.38 -2.70 6.74
N HIS A 114 -27.30 -3.43 6.41
CA HIS A 114 -27.39 -4.65 5.59
C HIS A 114 -28.08 -5.81 6.34
N ALA A 115 -27.77 -6.02 7.62
CA ALA A 115 -28.41 -7.04 8.46
C ALA A 115 -29.85 -6.68 8.87
N ARG A 116 -30.36 -5.50 8.48
CA ARG A 116 -31.71 -4.99 8.79
C ARG A 116 -31.98 -4.92 10.30
N ILE A 117 -30.97 -4.56 11.08
CA ILE A 117 -31.07 -4.35 12.53
C ILE A 117 -31.54 -2.90 12.76
N TYR A 118 -32.69 -2.71 13.41
CA TYR A 118 -33.28 -1.37 13.62
C TYR A 118 -32.86 -0.70 14.93
N ASP A 119 -31.96 -1.32 15.70
CA ASP A 119 -31.60 -0.95 17.07
C ASP A 119 -30.08 -0.97 17.24
N ASP A 120 -29.50 0.22 17.49
CA ASP A 120 -28.06 0.39 17.66
C ASP A 120 -27.50 -0.42 18.85
N SER A 121 -28.32 -0.71 19.87
CA SER A 121 -27.89 -1.52 21.01
C SER A 121 -27.71 -3.00 20.65
N GLN A 122 -28.44 -3.51 19.66
CA GLN A 122 -28.35 -4.90 19.19
C GLN A 122 -27.08 -5.13 18.37
N ILE A 123 -26.76 -4.26 17.41
CA ILE A 123 -25.51 -4.35 16.66
C ILE A 123 -24.29 -4.12 17.57
N LEU A 124 -24.37 -3.17 18.51
CA LEU A 124 -23.31 -2.95 19.50
C LEU A 124 -23.10 -4.16 20.41
N THR A 125 -24.16 -4.88 20.77
CA THR A 125 -24.07 -6.14 21.53
C THR A 125 -23.39 -7.22 20.69
N ARG A 126 -23.80 -7.41 19.43
CA ARG A 126 -23.19 -8.40 18.52
C ARG A 126 -21.70 -8.14 18.27
N ILE A 127 -21.28 -6.88 18.15
CA ILE A 127 -19.85 -6.53 18.00
C ILE A 127 -19.05 -6.78 19.29
N LYS A 128 -19.64 -6.58 20.48
CA LYS A 128 -19.02 -6.94 21.76
C LYS A 128 -18.91 -8.46 21.94
N GLU A 129 -19.91 -9.22 21.50
CA GLU A 129 -19.87 -10.69 21.51
C GLU A 129 -18.75 -11.21 20.59
N MET A 130 -18.62 -10.67 19.37
CA MET A 130 -17.50 -10.99 18.47
C MET A 130 -16.13 -10.62 19.09
N ALA A 131 -16.03 -9.45 19.72
CA ALA A 131 -14.80 -9.02 20.40
C ALA A 131 -14.39 -9.98 21.54
N ALA A 132 -15.36 -10.42 22.35
CA ALA A 132 -15.15 -11.37 23.43
C ALA A 132 -14.85 -12.80 22.94
N ALA A 133 -15.45 -13.22 21.82
CA ALA A 133 -15.23 -14.52 21.20
C ALA A 133 -13.80 -14.70 20.64
N LYS A 134 -13.08 -13.59 20.36
CA LYS A 134 -11.72 -13.52 19.78
C LYS A 134 -11.57 -14.14 18.38
N LEU A 135 -12.56 -14.87 17.88
CA LEU A 135 -12.53 -15.54 16.58
C LEU A 135 -13.88 -15.42 15.87
N VAL A 136 -13.86 -14.88 14.66
CA VAL A 136 -15.03 -14.82 13.76
C VAL A 136 -14.74 -15.60 12.48
N GLU A 137 -15.69 -16.43 12.05
CA GLU A 137 -15.69 -17.09 10.75
C GLU A 137 -16.70 -16.39 9.83
N VAL A 138 -16.20 -15.86 8.72
CA VAL A 138 -16.99 -15.22 7.65
C VAL A 138 -17.33 -16.30 6.63
N ARG A 139 -18.57 -16.76 6.65
CA ARG A 139 -19.06 -17.80 5.74
C ARG A 139 -19.70 -17.16 4.51
N ILE A 140 -19.18 -17.49 3.33
CA ILE A 140 -19.53 -16.89 2.02
C ILE A 140 -19.86 -18.03 1.04
N PRO A 141 -21.00 -17.98 0.32
CA PRO A 141 -21.35 -18.98 -0.68
C PRO A 141 -20.50 -18.90 -1.96
N TYR A 142 -20.31 -20.05 -2.60
CA TYR A 142 -19.66 -20.16 -3.91
C TYR A 142 -20.31 -21.25 -4.76
N SER A 143 -20.74 -20.88 -5.96
CA SER A 143 -21.15 -21.78 -7.04
C SER A 143 -20.34 -21.48 -8.30
N GLU A 144 -20.33 -20.21 -8.69
CA GLU A 144 -19.55 -19.61 -9.79
C GLU A 144 -18.85 -18.32 -9.34
N GLU A 145 -17.90 -17.80 -10.13
CA GLU A 145 -17.01 -16.72 -9.71
C GLU A 145 -17.73 -15.37 -9.48
N ASN A 146 -18.79 -15.10 -10.22
CA ASN A 146 -19.69 -13.96 -10.05
C ASN A 146 -20.45 -13.98 -8.71
N VAL A 147 -20.82 -15.14 -8.18
CA VAL A 147 -21.59 -15.27 -6.92
C VAL A 147 -20.68 -15.01 -5.73
N GLY A 148 -21.13 -14.17 -4.80
CA GLY A 148 -20.38 -13.84 -3.58
C GLY A 148 -19.25 -12.83 -3.79
N TRP A 149 -19.12 -12.22 -4.98
CA TRP A 149 -17.93 -11.49 -5.42
C TRP A 149 -17.54 -10.35 -4.47
N SER A 150 -18.48 -9.46 -4.15
CA SER A 150 -18.20 -8.29 -3.30
C SER A 150 -17.84 -8.70 -1.87
N ALA A 151 -18.46 -9.77 -1.35
CA ALA A 151 -18.08 -10.34 -0.07
C ALA A 151 -16.69 -11.00 -0.07
N ARG A 152 -16.22 -11.57 -1.19
CA ARG A 152 -14.83 -12.05 -1.30
C ARG A 152 -13.84 -10.88 -1.36
N LEU A 153 -14.17 -9.80 -2.07
CA LEU A 153 -13.35 -8.60 -2.16
C LEU A 153 -13.28 -7.77 -0.86
N PHE A 154 -14.32 -7.79 -0.02
CA PHE A 154 -14.39 -7.00 1.20
C PHE A 154 -13.30 -7.41 2.23
N PRO A 155 -12.58 -6.46 2.87
CA PRO A 155 -11.47 -6.77 3.77
C PRO A 155 -11.94 -7.09 5.20
N TRP A 156 -12.74 -8.16 5.37
CA TRP A 156 -13.37 -8.55 6.64
C TRP A 156 -12.39 -8.64 7.82
N GLU A 157 -11.17 -9.10 7.58
CA GLU A 157 -10.10 -9.26 8.58
C GLU A 157 -9.81 -7.93 9.28
N SER A 158 -9.55 -6.88 8.49
CA SER A 158 -9.18 -5.56 8.99
C SER A 158 -10.42 -4.77 9.40
N ALA A 159 -11.53 -4.91 8.67
CA ALA A 159 -12.80 -4.27 8.97
C ALA A 159 -13.33 -4.70 10.36
N LEU A 160 -13.51 -6.01 10.60
CA LEU A 160 -14.00 -6.50 11.89
C LEU A 160 -13.00 -6.28 13.03
N TRP A 161 -11.69 -6.27 12.74
CA TRP A 161 -10.66 -5.89 13.72
C TRP A 161 -10.83 -4.42 14.14
N LEU A 162 -11.12 -3.50 13.21
CA LEU A 162 -11.42 -2.09 13.50
C LEU A 162 -12.73 -1.92 14.30
N ALA A 163 -13.83 -2.56 13.88
CA ALA A 163 -15.11 -2.48 14.61
C ALA A 163 -15.00 -3.00 16.05
N THR A 164 -14.27 -4.09 16.27
CA THR A 164 -14.08 -4.68 17.61
C THR A 164 -13.01 -3.97 18.45
N ALA A 165 -12.11 -3.17 17.86
CA ALA A 165 -10.98 -2.56 18.58
C ALA A 165 -11.34 -1.79 19.86
N PRO A 166 -12.46 -1.03 19.95
CA PRO A 166 -12.85 -0.34 21.19
C PRO A 166 -13.32 -1.27 22.33
N TYR A 167 -13.46 -2.58 22.09
CA TYR A 167 -14.04 -3.56 23.02
C TYR A 167 -13.10 -4.73 23.33
N ARG A 168 -11.82 -4.63 22.98
CA ARG A 168 -10.81 -5.67 23.19
C ARG A 168 -9.74 -5.20 24.18
N SER A 169 -9.23 -6.15 24.98
CA SER A 169 -8.06 -5.93 25.84
C SER A 169 -6.76 -5.84 25.03
N GLU A 170 -6.60 -6.75 24.07
CA GLU A 170 -5.36 -6.94 23.32
C GLU A 170 -5.61 -6.87 21.80
N PRO A 171 -4.80 -6.10 21.04
CA PRO A 171 -4.97 -5.98 19.59
C PRO A 171 -4.70 -7.27 18.82
N SER A 172 -3.76 -8.08 19.30
CA SER A 172 -3.26 -9.31 18.66
C SER A 172 -4.21 -10.51 18.75
N GLU A 173 -5.09 -10.54 19.76
CA GLU A 173 -5.89 -11.73 20.09
C GLU A 173 -7.10 -11.98 19.17
N PHE A 174 -7.65 -10.95 18.53
CA PHE A 174 -8.84 -11.09 17.69
C PHE A 174 -8.47 -11.41 16.24
N ALA A 175 -9.02 -12.50 15.70
CA ALA A 175 -8.77 -12.98 14.36
C ALA A 175 -10.08 -13.27 13.57
N VAL A 176 -9.95 -13.27 12.25
CA VAL A 176 -11.03 -13.57 11.31
C VAL A 176 -10.57 -14.69 10.36
N LEU A 177 -11.45 -15.65 10.08
CA LEU A 177 -11.27 -16.75 9.13
C LEU A 177 -12.36 -16.68 8.06
N ARG A 178 -12.16 -17.28 6.88
CA ARG A 178 -13.17 -17.33 5.82
C ARG A 178 -13.55 -18.78 5.47
N HIS A 179 -14.84 -19.08 5.54
CA HIS A 179 -15.42 -20.35 5.07
C HIS A 179 -16.06 -20.14 3.70
N LEU A 180 -15.46 -20.70 2.66
CA LEU A 180 -16.04 -20.73 1.31
C LEU A 180 -16.96 -21.95 1.20
N VAL A 181 -18.26 -21.73 1.04
CA VAL A 181 -19.25 -22.81 0.96
C VAL A 181 -19.40 -23.24 -0.49
N VAL A 182 -18.73 -24.34 -0.84
CA VAL A 182 -18.90 -25.07 -2.12
C VAL A 182 -19.92 -26.21 -1.96
N GLU A 183 -20.65 -26.54 -3.03
CA GLU A 183 -21.68 -27.59 -3.01
C GLU A 183 -21.13 -28.98 -2.70
N SER A 184 -19.95 -29.31 -3.24
CA SER A 184 -19.26 -30.60 -3.10
C SER A 184 -17.83 -30.37 -2.59
N PRO A 185 -17.60 -30.29 -1.26
CA PRO A 185 -16.27 -30.17 -0.70
C PRO A 185 -15.46 -31.45 -0.97
N TYR A 186 -14.17 -31.28 -1.26
CA TYR A 186 -13.29 -32.40 -1.59
C TYR A 186 -12.89 -33.18 -0.33
N ASN A 187 -12.55 -34.46 -0.51
CA ASN A 187 -11.90 -35.25 0.53
C ASN A 187 -10.38 -35.02 0.47
N HIS A 188 -9.73 -34.92 1.63
CA HIS A 188 -8.33 -34.51 1.75
C HIS A 188 -7.57 -35.38 2.73
N GLN A 189 -6.31 -35.69 2.42
CA GLN A 189 -5.38 -36.22 3.41
C GLN A 189 -4.97 -35.09 4.36
N LEU A 190 -5.25 -35.27 5.67
CA LEU A 190 -4.92 -34.27 6.70
C LEU A 190 -3.46 -34.25 7.11
N THR A 191 -2.71 -35.32 6.80
CA THR A 191 -1.26 -35.40 6.97
C THR A 191 -0.61 -35.30 5.60
N PRO A 192 0.17 -34.25 5.30
CA PRO A 192 0.78 -34.07 3.99
C PRO A 192 1.98 -35.01 3.80
N ALA A 193 2.10 -35.61 2.61
CA ALA A 193 3.23 -36.45 2.24
C ALA A 193 4.22 -35.73 1.31
N THR A 194 3.71 -34.86 0.45
CA THR A 194 4.47 -34.13 -0.58
C THR A 194 4.22 -32.63 -0.50
N ALA A 195 5.24 -31.83 -0.84
CA ALA A 195 5.13 -30.38 -0.94
C ALA A 195 5.84 -29.85 -2.18
N LEU A 196 5.32 -28.76 -2.76
CA LEU A 196 5.92 -28.02 -3.86
C LEU A 196 6.15 -26.57 -3.45
N ALA A 197 7.41 -26.15 -3.40
CA ALA A 197 7.81 -24.77 -3.18
C ALA A 197 8.19 -24.11 -4.52
N VAL A 198 7.46 -23.06 -4.91
CA VAL A 198 7.62 -22.38 -6.20
C VAL A 198 8.27 -21.01 -5.99
N ASP A 199 9.43 -20.82 -6.60
CA ASP A 199 10.28 -19.64 -6.52
C ASP A 199 10.22 -18.86 -7.84
N SER A 200 9.33 -17.87 -7.94
CA SER A 200 9.10 -17.12 -9.18
C SER A 200 9.52 -15.66 -9.08
N GLY A 201 10.70 -15.36 -9.61
CA GLY A 201 11.23 -14.01 -9.77
C GLY A 201 11.96 -13.88 -11.09
N PRO A 202 11.29 -14.08 -12.25
CA PRO A 202 11.96 -14.15 -13.56
C PRO A 202 12.63 -12.82 -13.96
N GLY A 203 13.58 -12.90 -14.90
CA GLY A 203 14.17 -11.74 -15.55
C GLY A 203 14.85 -10.76 -14.59
N LYS A 204 14.34 -9.51 -14.54
CA LYS A 204 14.86 -8.45 -13.65
C LYS A 204 14.41 -8.61 -12.19
N LEU A 205 13.26 -9.27 -11.94
CA LEU A 205 12.68 -9.40 -10.59
C LEU A 205 13.66 -10.09 -9.62
N ARG A 206 14.44 -11.07 -10.11
CA ARG A 206 15.54 -11.74 -9.40
C ARG A 206 16.63 -10.81 -8.84
N SER A 207 16.65 -9.54 -9.24
CA SER A 207 17.59 -8.51 -8.77
C SER A 207 16.92 -7.41 -7.94
N LEU A 208 15.62 -7.54 -7.67
CA LEU A 208 14.81 -6.63 -6.88
C LEU A 208 14.28 -7.28 -5.59
N TYR A 209 13.96 -8.58 -5.61
CA TYR A 209 13.38 -9.37 -4.50
C TYR A 209 14.24 -10.61 -4.17
N GLU A 210 14.20 -11.13 -2.93
CA GLU A 210 15.07 -12.23 -2.45
C GLU A 210 14.29 -13.42 -1.86
N PHE A 211 13.51 -14.08 -2.72
CA PHE A 211 12.66 -15.23 -2.36
C PHE A 211 13.41 -16.48 -1.89
N THR A 212 14.73 -16.58 -2.10
CA THR A 212 15.48 -17.82 -1.80
C THR A 212 15.43 -18.17 -0.30
N ARG A 213 15.41 -17.16 0.57
CA ARG A 213 15.39 -17.35 2.03
C ARG A 213 14.08 -17.93 2.52
N GLU A 214 12.95 -17.50 1.95
CA GLU A 214 11.63 -18.02 2.29
C GLU A 214 11.50 -19.50 1.90
N ILE A 215 11.95 -19.88 0.70
CA ILE A 215 12.00 -21.27 0.23
C ILE A 215 12.79 -22.17 1.19
N GLU A 216 14.00 -21.76 1.61
CA GLU A 216 14.82 -22.56 2.53
C GLU A 216 14.26 -22.58 3.97
N MET A 217 13.51 -21.54 4.38
CA MET A 217 12.76 -21.52 5.63
C MET A 217 11.59 -22.53 5.58
N VAL A 218 10.79 -22.54 4.51
CA VAL A 218 9.66 -23.46 4.32
C VAL A 218 10.15 -24.91 4.28
N LYS A 219 11.19 -25.21 3.49
CA LYS A 219 11.84 -26.53 3.45
C LYS A 219 12.41 -26.94 4.81
N GLY A 220 12.97 -26.00 5.57
CA GLY A 220 13.51 -26.25 6.90
C GLY A 220 12.43 -26.60 7.93
N ALA A 221 11.24 -26.00 7.83
CA ALA A 221 10.10 -26.38 8.65
C ALA A 221 9.50 -27.73 8.21
N LEU A 222 9.26 -27.90 6.91
CA LEU A 222 8.67 -29.10 6.29
C LEU A 222 9.67 -30.27 6.10
N HIS A 223 10.69 -30.37 6.95
CA HIS A 223 11.77 -31.36 6.85
C HIS A 223 11.34 -32.84 6.92
N GLU A 224 10.14 -33.14 7.45
CA GLU A 224 9.54 -34.48 7.45
C GLU A 224 8.68 -34.77 6.20
N VAL A 225 8.45 -33.78 5.33
CA VAL A 225 7.60 -33.86 4.13
C VAL A 225 8.49 -33.82 2.88
N GLN A 226 8.20 -34.64 1.87
CA GLN A 226 8.96 -34.64 0.62
C GLN A 226 8.71 -33.32 -0.15
N THR A 227 9.59 -32.36 0.06
CA THR A 227 9.47 -30.99 -0.47
C THR A 227 10.34 -30.82 -1.72
N GLU A 228 9.71 -30.68 -2.87
CA GLU A 228 10.38 -30.31 -4.12
C GLU A 228 10.38 -28.79 -4.34
N THR A 229 11.34 -28.29 -5.12
CA THR A 229 11.48 -26.86 -5.41
C THR A 229 11.50 -26.62 -6.92
N LEU A 230 10.69 -25.66 -7.40
CA LEU A 230 10.60 -25.28 -8.81
C LEU A 230 10.89 -23.79 -8.95
N ARG A 231 11.90 -23.41 -9.74
CA ARG A 231 12.35 -22.02 -9.92
C ARG A 231 12.00 -21.50 -11.30
N ASP A 232 11.48 -20.27 -11.35
CA ASP A 232 11.10 -19.50 -12.54
C ASP A 232 10.38 -20.35 -13.62
N PRO A 233 9.30 -21.09 -13.27
CA PRO A 233 8.56 -21.90 -14.23
C PRO A 233 7.69 -21.03 -15.16
N ASP A 234 7.30 -21.61 -16.30
CA ASP A 234 6.15 -21.15 -17.09
C ASP A 234 4.89 -21.95 -16.70
N ARG A 235 3.72 -21.53 -17.21
CA ARG A 235 2.42 -22.18 -16.91
C ARG A 235 2.46 -23.69 -17.11
N GLN A 236 3.07 -24.17 -18.19
CA GLN A 236 3.14 -25.60 -18.51
C GLN A 236 4.08 -26.34 -17.56
N GLY A 237 5.28 -25.82 -17.32
CA GLY A 237 6.24 -26.42 -16.39
C GLY A 237 5.73 -26.51 -14.95
N LEU A 238 4.96 -25.51 -14.50
CA LEU A 238 4.28 -25.55 -13.20
C LEU A 238 3.15 -26.60 -13.21
N ARG A 239 2.26 -26.58 -14.20
CA ARG A 239 1.12 -27.51 -14.30
C ARG A 239 1.59 -28.97 -14.29
N SER A 240 2.49 -29.33 -15.20
CA SER A 240 2.98 -30.71 -15.29
C SER A 240 3.74 -31.17 -14.05
N LYS A 241 4.31 -30.24 -13.25
CA LYS A 241 4.92 -30.58 -11.96
C LYS A 241 3.89 -30.81 -10.87
N VAL A 242 2.81 -30.02 -10.83
CA VAL A 242 1.68 -30.22 -9.89
C VAL A 242 0.93 -31.51 -10.21
N GLU A 243 0.65 -31.79 -11.49
CA GLU A 243 0.02 -33.04 -11.95
C GLU A 243 0.86 -34.27 -11.55
N ALA A 244 2.16 -34.26 -11.84
CA ALA A 244 3.06 -35.40 -11.57
C ALA A 244 3.36 -35.63 -10.08
N LEU A 245 3.43 -34.57 -9.26
CA LEU A 245 3.73 -34.69 -7.82
C LEU A 245 2.46 -34.84 -6.96
N SER A 246 1.30 -34.36 -7.45
CA SER A 246 0.04 -34.21 -6.69
C SER A 246 0.30 -33.70 -5.25
N PRO A 247 0.89 -32.49 -5.11
CA PRO A 247 1.44 -32.00 -3.85
C PRO A 247 0.36 -31.80 -2.78
N SER A 248 0.60 -32.30 -1.57
CA SER A 248 -0.26 -32.06 -0.41
C SER A 248 -0.19 -30.60 0.06
N ILE A 249 0.96 -29.95 -0.07
CA ILE A 249 1.16 -28.51 0.18
C ILE A 249 1.73 -27.85 -1.07
N VAL A 250 1.12 -26.75 -1.52
CA VAL A 250 1.76 -25.83 -2.47
C VAL A 250 2.12 -24.53 -1.73
N HIS A 251 3.34 -24.06 -1.90
CA HIS A 251 3.80 -22.76 -1.44
C HIS A 251 4.33 -21.96 -2.63
N LEU A 252 3.70 -20.83 -2.93
CA LEU A 252 4.09 -19.92 -3.99
C LEU A 252 4.75 -18.68 -3.38
N VAL A 253 5.94 -18.30 -3.84
CA VAL A 253 6.55 -17.01 -3.51
C VAL A 253 7.04 -16.33 -4.79
N GLY A 254 6.76 -15.03 -4.91
CA GLY A 254 7.03 -14.27 -6.13
C GLY A 254 6.50 -12.84 -6.06
N VAL A 255 5.98 -12.34 -7.18
CA VAL A 255 5.31 -11.03 -7.25
C VAL A 255 3.93 -11.13 -7.89
N ASP A 256 3.07 -10.18 -7.56
CA ASP A 256 1.81 -9.94 -8.26
C ASP A 256 2.05 -9.16 -9.58
N PRO A 257 1.10 -9.15 -10.53
CA PRO A 257 1.29 -8.45 -11.79
C PRO A 257 1.35 -6.90 -11.72
N MET A 258 0.83 -6.25 -10.67
CA MET A 258 0.95 -4.78 -10.54
C MET A 258 2.41 -4.37 -10.31
N SER A 259 3.18 -5.20 -9.60
CA SER A 259 4.63 -5.02 -9.42
C SER A 259 5.40 -4.94 -10.76
N LEU A 260 4.91 -5.52 -11.86
CA LEU A 260 5.52 -5.35 -13.19
C LEU A 260 5.28 -3.95 -13.78
N ALA A 261 4.08 -3.39 -13.58
CA ALA A 261 3.73 -2.05 -14.05
C ALA A 261 4.48 -0.98 -13.25
N GLU A 262 4.61 -1.15 -11.93
CA GLU A 262 5.41 -0.25 -11.09
C GLU A 262 6.88 -0.18 -11.52
N GLN A 263 7.46 -1.33 -11.87
CA GLN A 263 8.84 -1.42 -12.39
C GLN A 263 8.97 -1.03 -13.88
N LYS A 264 7.88 -0.53 -14.49
CA LYS A 264 7.79 -0.10 -15.90
C LYS A 264 8.27 -1.21 -16.86
N LEU A 265 7.86 -2.45 -16.57
CA LEU A 265 8.17 -3.67 -17.35
C LEU A 265 7.02 -4.08 -18.28
N ILE A 266 5.80 -3.70 -17.92
CA ILE A 266 4.57 -3.71 -18.74
C ILE A 266 3.86 -2.37 -18.56
N ASP A 267 2.86 -2.05 -19.39
CA ASP A 267 2.08 -0.81 -19.24
C ASP A 267 1.15 -0.89 -18.01
N GLN A 268 0.10 -1.71 -18.08
CA GLN A 268 -0.72 -2.17 -16.95
C GLN A 268 -1.25 -3.57 -17.25
N PRO A 269 -1.40 -4.46 -16.24
CA PRO A 269 -2.09 -5.73 -16.42
C PRO A 269 -3.60 -5.53 -16.62
N THR A 270 -4.22 -6.42 -17.37
CA THR A 270 -5.68 -6.47 -17.55
C THR A 270 -6.40 -7.12 -16.35
N ASN A 271 -7.73 -7.08 -16.34
CA ASN A 271 -8.57 -7.79 -15.34
C ASN A 271 -8.43 -9.33 -15.37
N GLU A 272 -7.76 -9.87 -16.39
CA GLU A 272 -7.48 -11.31 -16.54
C GLU A 272 -6.04 -11.66 -16.12
N GLU A 273 -5.25 -10.66 -15.69
CA GLU A 273 -3.82 -10.76 -15.36
C GLU A 273 -3.57 -10.30 -13.91
N ASP A 274 -4.33 -10.81 -12.94
CA ASP A 274 -4.33 -10.32 -11.56
C ASP A 274 -3.81 -11.31 -10.49
N GLY A 275 -3.35 -12.50 -10.89
CA GLY A 275 -2.95 -13.57 -9.97
C GLY A 275 -1.49 -13.53 -9.52
N PHE A 276 -0.56 -13.82 -10.45
CA PHE A 276 0.85 -14.08 -10.13
C PHE A 276 1.73 -13.98 -11.38
N VAL A 277 3.01 -13.63 -11.22
CA VAL A 277 3.96 -13.56 -12.34
C VAL A 277 4.78 -14.85 -12.48
N LEU A 278 4.69 -15.47 -13.66
CA LEU A 278 5.52 -16.59 -14.11
C LEU A 278 6.52 -16.14 -15.18
N ARG A 279 7.42 -17.05 -15.57
CA ARG A 279 8.29 -16.86 -16.74
C ARG A 279 7.48 -17.10 -18.02
N ALA A 280 7.68 -16.27 -19.04
CA ALA A 280 7.11 -16.51 -20.37
C ALA A 280 7.64 -17.80 -21.01
N SER A 281 6.81 -18.47 -21.81
CA SER A 281 7.21 -19.65 -22.57
C SER A 281 8.10 -19.27 -23.78
N THR A 282 9.01 -20.16 -24.16
CA THR A 282 9.98 -19.91 -25.25
C THR A 282 9.45 -20.26 -26.64
N GLN A 283 8.20 -20.73 -26.75
CA GLN A 283 7.59 -21.11 -28.03
C GLN A 283 6.69 -20.00 -28.56
N GLY A 284 7.21 -19.18 -29.49
CA GLY A 284 6.39 -18.34 -30.36
C GLY A 284 6.69 -16.84 -30.37
N SER A 285 7.78 -16.35 -29.78
CA SER A 285 8.10 -14.92 -29.78
C SER A 285 9.54 -14.60 -30.18
N THR A 286 9.68 -13.60 -31.06
CA THR A 286 10.96 -12.98 -31.45
C THR A 286 10.88 -11.47 -31.16
N GLN A 287 11.99 -10.89 -30.71
CA GLN A 287 12.18 -9.46 -30.38
C GLN A 287 11.35 -8.91 -29.19
N GLY A 288 11.97 -8.79 -28.01
CA GLY A 288 11.53 -7.83 -26.98
C GLY A 288 11.89 -8.16 -25.53
N ILE A 289 12.14 -7.14 -24.71
CA ILE A 289 12.32 -7.32 -23.25
C ILE A 289 10.99 -7.69 -22.56
N ALA A 290 9.86 -7.38 -23.18
CA ALA A 290 8.52 -7.80 -22.73
C ALA A 290 8.32 -9.33 -22.77
N GLN A 291 9.13 -10.09 -23.52
CA GLN A 291 9.00 -11.54 -23.72
C GLN A 291 9.59 -12.38 -22.56
N ALA A 292 9.73 -11.80 -21.36
CA ALA A 292 10.33 -12.47 -20.20
C ALA A 292 9.32 -12.85 -19.09
N TYR A 293 8.16 -12.19 -19.05
CA TYR A 293 7.17 -12.31 -17.98
C TYR A 293 5.84 -12.82 -18.54
N ASP A 294 5.13 -13.61 -17.74
CA ASP A 294 3.77 -14.08 -18.00
C ASP A 294 2.93 -13.70 -16.79
N ALA A 295 2.01 -12.75 -16.97
CA ALA A 295 1.07 -12.36 -15.93
C ALA A 295 -0.12 -13.34 -15.95
N VAL A 296 -0.19 -14.20 -14.94
CA VAL A 296 -1.20 -15.27 -14.89
C VAL A 296 -2.40 -14.80 -14.08
N GLY A 297 -3.60 -14.93 -14.64
CA GLY A 297 -4.85 -14.64 -13.96
C GLY A 297 -5.10 -15.53 -12.76
N SER A 298 -5.85 -15.02 -11.79
CA SER A 298 -6.19 -15.77 -10.57
C SER A 298 -6.88 -17.12 -10.83
N ALA A 299 -7.71 -17.21 -11.88
CA ALA A 299 -8.42 -18.44 -12.26
C ALA A 299 -7.51 -19.49 -12.90
N ASP A 300 -6.68 -19.08 -13.86
CA ASP A 300 -5.68 -19.93 -14.53
C ASP A 300 -4.69 -20.53 -13.52
N LEU A 301 -4.18 -19.69 -12.61
CA LEU A 301 -3.21 -20.15 -11.61
C LEU A 301 -3.85 -21.10 -10.60
N ALA A 302 -5.10 -20.86 -10.19
CA ALA A 302 -5.84 -21.78 -9.33
C ALA A 302 -6.01 -23.17 -9.97
N ASP A 303 -6.23 -23.25 -11.28
CA ASP A 303 -6.33 -24.54 -11.99
C ASP A 303 -4.96 -25.21 -12.00
N ILE A 304 -3.92 -24.48 -12.40
CA ILE A 304 -2.54 -24.96 -12.44
C ILE A 304 -2.06 -25.51 -11.08
N VAL A 305 -2.35 -24.84 -9.96
CA VAL A 305 -1.91 -25.28 -8.62
C VAL A 305 -2.83 -26.30 -7.94
N THR A 306 -4.01 -26.56 -8.50
CA THR A 306 -4.92 -27.63 -8.04
C THR A 306 -5.11 -28.77 -9.04
N ALA A 307 -4.35 -28.79 -10.15
CA ALA A 307 -4.43 -29.81 -11.21
C ALA A 307 -4.02 -31.24 -10.76
N GLY A 308 -3.45 -31.39 -9.57
CA GLY A 308 -3.08 -32.70 -9.00
C GLY A 308 -4.28 -33.62 -8.78
N ALA A 309 -4.07 -34.93 -8.99
CA ALA A 309 -5.11 -35.95 -8.82
C ALA A 309 -5.52 -36.13 -7.34
N GLN A 310 -4.60 -35.84 -6.40
CA GLN A 310 -4.94 -35.51 -5.02
C GLN A 310 -4.96 -33.98 -4.90
N LYS A 311 -6.05 -33.42 -4.38
CA LYS A 311 -6.17 -31.97 -4.15
C LYS A 311 -5.40 -31.55 -2.89
N PRO A 312 -4.74 -30.38 -2.89
CA PRO A 312 -3.87 -29.96 -1.80
C PRO A 312 -4.63 -29.71 -0.49
N LEU A 313 -3.99 -30.04 0.63
CA LEU A 313 -4.41 -29.66 1.98
C LEU A 313 -4.25 -28.14 2.19
N LEU A 314 -3.23 -27.55 1.58
CA LEU A 314 -2.91 -26.13 1.69
C LEU A 314 -2.32 -25.57 0.40
N VAL A 315 -2.82 -24.41 -0.04
CA VAL A 315 -2.14 -23.53 -0.99
C VAL A 315 -1.78 -22.21 -0.29
N ALA A 316 -0.49 -21.99 -0.01
CA ALA A 316 0.02 -20.77 0.59
C ALA A 316 0.60 -19.86 -0.49
N ILE A 317 0.26 -18.56 -0.46
CA ILE A 317 0.54 -17.62 -1.54
C ILE A 317 1.20 -16.38 -0.97
N SER A 318 2.52 -16.31 -1.12
CA SER A 318 3.38 -15.24 -0.65
C SER A 318 3.54 -14.16 -1.73
N THR A 319 2.43 -13.46 -1.99
CA THR A 319 2.35 -12.26 -2.84
C THR A 319 1.27 -11.29 -2.34
N CYS A 320 1.46 -10.01 -2.66
CA CYS A 320 0.44 -8.97 -2.47
C CYS A 320 -0.89 -9.33 -3.16
N TYR A 321 -2.00 -8.85 -2.60
CA TYR A 321 -3.36 -8.95 -3.19
C TYR A 321 -3.91 -10.36 -3.50
N SER A 322 -3.21 -11.42 -3.09
CA SER A 322 -3.57 -12.83 -3.35
C SER A 322 -4.83 -13.32 -2.61
N ALA A 323 -5.26 -12.62 -1.54
CA ALA A 323 -6.34 -13.07 -0.67
C ALA A 323 -7.75 -12.97 -1.28
N GLN A 324 -8.04 -11.99 -2.14
CA GLN A 324 -9.43 -11.72 -2.53
C GLN A 324 -9.96 -12.59 -3.68
N ARG A 325 -9.10 -12.98 -4.61
CA ARG A 325 -9.49 -13.72 -5.83
C ARG A 325 -8.77 -15.07 -5.96
N LEU A 326 -7.44 -15.05 -5.99
CA LEU A 326 -6.63 -16.26 -6.18
C LEU A 326 -6.80 -17.30 -5.06
N ALA A 327 -6.67 -16.92 -3.79
CA ALA A 327 -6.86 -17.84 -2.66
C ALA A 327 -8.26 -18.49 -2.59
N PRO A 328 -9.40 -17.76 -2.76
CA PRO A 328 -10.71 -18.40 -2.80
C PRO A 328 -10.94 -19.22 -4.07
N LEU A 329 -10.36 -18.88 -5.22
CA LEU A 329 -10.45 -19.72 -6.42
C LEU A 329 -9.69 -21.04 -6.25
N ALA A 330 -8.47 -21.01 -5.69
CA ALA A 330 -7.75 -22.23 -5.33
C ALA A 330 -8.55 -23.08 -4.32
N THR A 331 -9.23 -22.44 -3.37
CA THR A 331 -10.14 -23.10 -2.42
C THR A 331 -11.34 -23.73 -3.14
N ALA A 332 -11.99 -23.02 -4.06
CA ALA A 332 -13.14 -23.51 -4.82
C ALA A 332 -12.77 -24.72 -5.72
N GLN A 333 -11.61 -24.65 -6.38
CA GLN A 333 -11.15 -25.67 -7.32
C GLN A 333 -10.53 -26.90 -6.65
N GLY A 334 -10.43 -26.92 -5.31
CA GLY A 334 -10.24 -28.15 -4.56
C GLY A 334 -9.28 -28.06 -3.38
N ALA A 335 -8.53 -26.97 -3.18
CA ALA A 335 -7.68 -26.85 -2.01
C ALA A 335 -8.52 -26.80 -0.72
N ARG A 336 -8.19 -27.61 0.29
CA ARG A 336 -8.93 -27.58 1.57
C ARG A 336 -8.86 -26.20 2.23
N HIS A 337 -7.66 -25.61 2.16
CA HIS A 337 -7.31 -24.34 2.75
C HIS A 337 -6.42 -23.53 1.78
N ALA A 338 -6.58 -22.21 1.77
CA ALA A 338 -5.67 -21.31 1.08
C ALA A 338 -5.33 -20.08 1.92
N ILE A 339 -4.09 -19.62 1.87
CA ILE A 339 -3.61 -18.44 2.58
C ILE A 339 -3.05 -17.44 1.57
N GLY A 340 -3.45 -16.17 1.71
CA GLY A 340 -2.91 -15.06 0.93
C GLY A 340 -3.05 -13.72 1.67
N PHE A 341 -2.52 -12.66 1.07
CA PHE A 341 -2.50 -11.30 1.64
C PHE A 341 -3.50 -10.38 0.94
N VAL A 342 -4.15 -9.52 1.73
CA VAL A 342 -5.27 -8.65 1.31
C VAL A 342 -4.78 -7.41 0.57
N ASP A 343 -3.54 -7.01 0.79
CA ASP A 343 -2.97 -5.78 0.24
C ASP A 343 -1.44 -5.90 0.09
N THR A 344 -0.69 -4.82 0.29
CA THR A 344 0.77 -4.79 0.20
C THR A 344 1.43 -5.36 1.45
N ILE A 345 2.37 -6.29 1.25
CA ILE A 345 3.17 -6.91 2.31
C ILE A 345 4.66 -6.77 2.02
N THR A 346 5.49 -6.76 3.07
CA THR A 346 6.96 -6.77 2.94
C THR A 346 7.51 -8.20 2.98
N ASP A 347 8.64 -8.46 2.32
CA ASP A 347 9.37 -9.75 2.41
C ASP A 347 9.59 -10.16 3.89
N ALA A 348 9.87 -9.19 4.78
CA ALA A 348 10.07 -9.41 6.21
C ALA A 348 8.78 -9.84 6.93
N ASP A 349 7.63 -9.22 6.63
CA ASP A 349 6.32 -9.60 7.15
C ASP A 349 5.93 -11.01 6.68
N ALA A 350 6.11 -11.30 5.40
CA ALA A 350 5.77 -12.60 4.80
C ALA A 350 6.63 -13.72 5.39
N MET A 351 7.96 -13.53 5.46
CA MET A 351 8.88 -14.46 6.12
C MET A 351 8.56 -14.63 7.61
N LEU A 352 8.25 -13.55 8.34
CA LEU A 352 7.85 -13.65 9.75
C LEU A 352 6.59 -14.51 9.90
N PHE A 353 5.52 -14.18 9.17
CA PHE A 353 4.26 -14.92 9.22
C PHE A 353 4.44 -16.40 8.86
N PHE A 354 5.01 -16.71 7.68
CA PHE A 354 5.14 -18.10 7.23
C PHE A 354 6.14 -18.90 8.08
N SER A 355 7.16 -18.26 8.66
CA SER A 355 8.10 -18.95 9.56
C SER A 355 7.44 -19.44 10.86
N VAL A 356 6.47 -18.70 11.41
CA VAL A 356 5.71 -19.16 12.58
C VAL A 356 4.64 -20.17 12.16
N PHE A 357 3.98 -19.93 11.03
CA PHE A 357 2.94 -20.79 10.49
C PHE A 357 3.45 -22.21 10.22
N TYR A 358 4.47 -22.39 9.38
CA TYR A 358 4.95 -23.72 9.02
C TYR A 358 5.59 -24.47 10.20
N ARG A 359 6.29 -23.77 11.12
CA ARG A 359 6.80 -24.37 12.36
C ARG A 359 5.68 -24.90 13.26
N THR A 360 4.54 -24.21 13.33
CA THR A 360 3.40 -24.63 14.14
C THR A 360 2.60 -25.72 13.42
N LEU A 361 2.43 -25.61 12.10
CA LEU A 361 1.73 -26.58 11.27
C LEU A 361 2.39 -27.96 11.35
N ALA A 362 3.71 -28.05 11.21
CA ALA A 362 4.44 -29.33 11.22
C ALA A 362 4.32 -30.11 12.56
N GLN A 363 3.95 -29.46 13.67
CA GLN A 363 3.83 -30.11 14.99
C GLN A 363 2.53 -30.93 15.16
N ALA A 364 1.47 -30.61 14.42
CA ALA A 364 0.13 -31.17 14.64
C ALA A 364 -0.76 -31.24 13.39
N TRP A 365 -0.29 -30.75 12.24
CA TRP A 365 -1.02 -30.58 10.98
C TRP A 365 -2.35 -29.80 11.09
N ASN A 366 -2.50 -28.98 12.13
CA ASN A 366 -3.67 -28.13 12.34
C ASN A 366 -3.45 -26.72 11.74
N VAL A 367 -4.07 -26.47 10.58
CA VAL A 367 -4.01 -25.18 9.87
C VAL A 367 -4.64 -24.04 10.68
N LYS A 368 -5.69 -24.32 11.49
CA LYS A 368 -6.34 -23.31 12.35
C LYS A 368 -5.36 -22.79 13.41
N ASP A 369 -4.80 -23.69 14.21
CA ASP A 369 -3.87 -23.32 15.30
C ASP A 369 -2.60 -22.66 14.75
N ALA A 370 -2.08 -23.17 13.61
CA ALA A 370 -0.92 -22.61 12.93
C ALA A 370 -1.19 -21.18 12.43
N PHE A 371 -2.33 -20.92 11.80
CA PHE A 371 -2.71 -19.58 11.33
C PHE A 371 -2.91 -18.61 12.50
N LEU A 372 -3.60 -19.04 13.56
CA LEU A 372 -3.85 -18.19 14.72
C LEU A 372 -2.56 -17.85 15.47
N ARG A 373 -1.65 -18.82 15.66
CA ARG A 373 -0.35 -18.57 16.32
C ARG A 373 0.55 -17.68 15.46
N ALA A 374 0.61 -17.91 14.15
CA ALA A 374 1.36 -17.06 13.23
C ALA A 374 0.86 -15.61 13.24
N ARG A 375 -0.46 -15.43 13.11
CA ARG A 375 -1.07 -14.10 13.12
C ARG A 375 -0.91 -13.39 14.46
N GLN A 376 -1.02 -14.10 15.59
CA GLN A 376 -0.78 -13.53 16.92
C GLN A 376 0.66 -13.02 17.06
N GLN A 377 1.66 -13.85 16.74
CA GLN A 377 3.09 -13.49 16.83
C GLN A 377 3.51 -12.42 15.81
N TRP A 378 2.82 -12.33 14.67
CA TRP A 378 3.00 -11.28 13.68
C TRP A 378 2.48 -9.93 14.19
N MET A 379 1.23 -9.90 14.69
CA MET A 379 0.65 -8.67 15.27
C MET A 379 1.42 -8.19 16.51
N SER A 380 1.79 -9.08 17.43
CA SER A 380 2.46 -8.73 18.69
C SER A 380 3.93 -8.30 18.54
N GLN A 381 4.42 -8.13 17.31
CA GLN A 381 5.74 -7.58 16.99
C GLN A 381 5.67 -6.23 16.26
N ALA A 382 4.49 -5.63 16.10
CA ALA A 382 4.42 -4.22 15.74
C ALA A 382 4.85 -3.35 16.94
N GLY A 383 5.61 -2.28 16.69
CA GLY A 383 5.85 -1.23 17.69
C GLY A 383 4.56 -0.56 18.16
N SER A 384 4.62 0.09 19.32
CA SER A 384 3.47 0.71 19.97
C SER A 384 2.82 1.85 19.16
N ASP A 385 1.54 2.07 19.44
CA ASP A 385 0.69 3.19 19.01
C ASP A 385 0.23 3.28 17.54
N ASN A 386 0.80 2.53 16.57
CA ASN A 386 0.29 2.55 15.18
C ASN A 386 0.32 1.18 14.44
N GLU A 387 -0.17 0.13 15.11
CA GLU A 387 -0.21 -1.27 14.67
C GLU A 387 -0.98 -1.52 13.35
N GLN A 388 -0.28 -1.56 12.21
CA GLN A 388 -0.94 -1.61 10.89
C GLN A 388 -0.21 -2.49 9.87
N ARG A 389 0.03 -3.76 10.22
CA ARG A 389 0.48 -4.80 9.28
C ARG A 389 -0.62 -5.11 8.23
N SER A 390 -0.26 -5.82 7.16
CA SER A 390 -1.20 -6.19 6.07
C SER A 390 -2.37 -7.04 6.57
N GLY A 391 -3.49 -7.07 5.84
CA GLY A 391 -4.45 -8.15 6.01
C GLY A 391 -3.86 -9.49 5.55
N VAL A 392 -4.03 -10.56 6.35
CA VAL A 392 -3.77 -11.96 5.94
C VAL A 392 -5.04 -12.76 6.14
N ALA A 393 -5.47 -13.49 5.10
CA ALA A 393 -6.73 -14.24 5.11
C ALA A 393 -6.45 -15.75 5.01
N LEU A 394 -7.16 -16.54 5.82
CA LEU A 394 -7.27 -17.99 5.66
C LEU A 394 -8.64 -18.31 5.08
N TRP A 395 -8.65 -18.85 3.86
CA TRP A 395 -9.81 -19.49 3.26
C TRP A 395 -9.84 -20.98 3.57
N SER A 396 -11.04 -21.54 3.65
CA SER A 396 -11.29 -22.95 3.96
C SER A 396 -12.55 -23.44 3.27
N GLN A 397 -12.58 -24.67 2.75
CA GLN A 397 -13.82 -25.35 2.30
C GLN A 397 -14.70 -25.82 3.47
N VAL A 398 -14.12 -25.97 4.67
CA VAL A 398 -14.78 -26.48 5.87
C VAL A 398 -14.81 -25.44 6.97
N SER A 399 -15.83 -25.46 7.84
CA SER A 399 -15.83 -24.61 9.02
C SER A 399 -14.70 -25.02 9.98
N LEU A 400 -13.97 -24.01 10.45
CA LEU A 400 -12.95 -24.12 11.49
C LEU A 400 -13.51 -23.80 12.89
N LEU A 401 -14.79 -23.45 12.98
CA LEU A 401 -15.55 -23.35 14.23
C LEU A 401 -16.33 -24.63 14.57
N ASP A 402 -16.93 -25.31 13.59
CA ASP A 402 -17.76 -26.52 13.83
C ASP A 402 -16.92 -27.77 14.21
N SER A 403 -15.62 -27.75 13.96
CA SER A 403 -14.72 -28.85 14.31
C SER A 403 -14.51 -28.93 15.84
N PRO A 404 -14.67 -30.10 16.50
CA PRO A 404 -14.63 -30.24 17.97
C PRO A 404 -13.23 -30.04 18.61
N GLN A 405 -12.30 -29.42 17.91
CA GLN A 405 -11.16 -28.69 18.50
C GLN A 405 -11.64 -27.34 19.07
N ALA A 406 -12.67 -27.40 19.92
CA ALA A 406 -13.18 -26.30 20.71
C ALA A 406 -12.28 -26.07 21.94
N GLY A 407 -11.00 -25.82 21.68
CA GLY A 407 -10.08 -25.27 22.67
C GLY A 407 -10.19 -23.74 22.66
N THR A 408 -10.47 -23.16 23.83
CA THR A 408 -10.33 -21.72 24.07
C THR A 408 -8.94 -21.24 23.66
N ILE A 409 -8.77 -19.94 23.36
CA ILE A 409 -7.46 -19.27 23.50
C ILE A 409 -7.13 -19.14 24.99
N ALA A 410 -7.00 -20.27 25.67
CA ALA A 410 -6.03 -20.41 26.73
C ALA A 410 -4.68 -20.57 26.02
N ALA A 411 -3.71 -19.73 26.38
CA ALA A 411 -2.33 -20.12 26.16
C ALA A 411 -2.13 -21.45 26.90
N ARG A 412 -1.97 -22.55 26.15
CA ARG A 412 -1.28 -23.74 26.65
C ARG A 412 0.21 -23.39 26.60
N PRO A 413 0.86 -22.94 27.68
CA PRO A 413 2.32 -22.72 27.66
C PRO A 413 2.96 -24.02 27.20
N ALA A 414 3.73 -23.97 26.10
CA ALA A 414 3.98 -25.09 25.18
C ALA A 414 3.97 -26.46 25.88
N ALA A 415 2.82 -27.15 25.81
CA ALA A 415 2.30 -28.03 26.87
C ALA A 415 3.40 -28.88 27.54
N SER A 416 3.78 -28.49 28.77
CA SER A 416 5.08 -28.84 29.34
C SER A 416 5.28 -30.35 29.61
N LYS A 417 5.68 -31.06 28.56
CA LYS A 417 6.54 -32.23 28.70
C LYS A 417 7.83 -31.75 29.36
N LYS A 418 7.88 -31.80 30.70
CA LYS A 418 9.10 -31.73 31.53
C LYS A 418 10.08 -32.90 31.27
N ALA A 419 9.92 -33.64 30.17
CA ALA A 419 10.96 -34.44 29.55
C ALA A 419 12.04 -33.51 28.97
N ALA A 420 12.95 -33.09 29.85
CA ALA A 420 14.20 -32.37 29.59
C ALA A 420 14.38 -31.80 28.16
N ARG A 421 13.73 -30.68 27.84
CA ARG A 421 14.10 -29.83 26.70
C ARG A 421 15.51 -29.28 26.96
N GLY A 422 16.53 -30.05 26.56
CA GLY A 422 17.93 -29.70 26.80
C GLY A 422 18.25 -28.34 26.20
N ARG A 423 18.97 -27.49 26.96
CA ARG A 423 19.22 -26.06 26.70
C ARG A 423 19.39 -25.76 25.20
N ALA A 424 18.72 -24.71 24.73
CA ALA A 424 18.96 -24.19 23.40
C ALA A 424 20.39 -23.64 23.33
N THR A 425 20.99 -23.65 22.14
CA THR A 425 22.39 -23.28 21.92
C THR A 425 22.49 -22.21 20.86
N PHE A 426 23.64 -21.55 20.75
CA PHE A 426 23.91 -20.59 19.67
C PHE A 426 23.75 -21.18 18.25
N ARG A 427 23.77 -22.52 18.10
CA ARG A 427 23.51 -23.23 16.83
C ARG A 427 22.03 -23.32 16.48
N ASP A 428 21.14 -23.11 17.45
CA ASP A 428 19.69 -23.05 17.28
C ASP A 428 19.22 -21.62 16.93
N LEU A 429 20.14 -20.73 16.56
CA LEU A 429 19.88 -19.35 16.10
C LEU A 429 20.31 -19.19 14.64
N ARG A 430 19.44 -18.56 13.84
CA ARG A 430 19.77 -18.05 12.50
C ARG A 430 19.53 -16.55 12.46
N LEU A 431 20.37 -15.83 11.71
CA LEU A 431 20.33 -14.38 11.58
C LEU A 431 20.10 -13.97 10.13
N ASP A 432 18.99 -13.30 9.89
CA ASP A 432 18.60 -12.80 8.58
C ASP A 432 18.71 -11.29 8.57
N ILE A 433 19.85 -10.79 8.06
CA ILE A 433 20.16 -9.36 7.98
C ILE A 433 20.35 -8.97 6.52
N THR A 434 19.70 -7.86 6.12
CA THR A 434 19.77 -7.27 4.77
C THR A 434 19.78 -5.75 4.92
N LEU A 435 20.72 -5.08 4.24
CA LEU A 435 20.80 -3.62 4.19
C LEU A 435 19.74 -3.03 3.26
N VAL A 436 19.38 -1.77 3.49
CA VAL A 436 18.65 -0.97 2.47
C VAL A 436 19.50 -0.92 1.20
N GLN A 437 18.95 -1.37 0.07
CA GLN A 437 19.68 -1.38 -1.20
C GLN A 437 19.59 -0.02 -1.89
N ASP A 438 20.70 0.44 -2.48
CA ASP A 438 20.63 1.54 -3.43
C ASP A 438 19.89 1.10 -4.70
N LYS A 439 18.62 1.51 -4.82
CA LYS A 439 17.79 1.12 -5.97
C LYS A 439 18.28 1.71 -7.29
N SER A 440 19.02 2.82 -7.27
CA SER A 440 19.54 3.49 -8.47
C SER A 440 20.65 2.68 -9.18
N ILE A 441 21.28 1.74 -8.48
CA ILE A 441 22.31 0.88 -9.04
C ILE A 441 21.65 -0.28 -9.82
N PRO A 442 21.98 -0.48 -11.10
CA PRO A 442 21.41 -1.56 -11.92
C PRO A 442 21.61 -2.94 -11.30
N GLY A 443 20.55 -3.76 -11.30
CA GLY A 443 20.48 -5.04 -10.59
C GLY A 443 21.65 -6.02 -10.81
N ARG A 444 22.31 -5.96 -11.97
CA ARG A 444 23.49 -6.79 -12.29
C ARG A 444 24.74 -6.46 -11.47
N MET A 445 24.80 -5.25 -10.88
CA MET A 445 25.89 -4.79 -9.99
C MET A 445 25.51 -4.82 -8.51
N ARG A 446 24.23 -4.97 -8.13
CA ARG A 446 23.80 -4.91 -6.72
C ARG A 446 24.45 -5.98 -5.83
N LYS A 447 24.82 -7.15 -6.37
CA LYS A 447 25.57 -8.20 -5.63
C LYS A 447 26.99 -7.81 -5.22
N THR A 448 27.50 -6.65 -5.66
CA THR A 448 28.81 -6.10 -5.28
C THR A 448 28.75 -4.61 -4.91
N ALA A 449 27.55 -4.03 -4.77
CA ALA A 449 27.36 -2.61 -4.52
C ALA A 449 27.28 -2.28 -3.02
N SER A 450 27.81 -1.13 -2.64
CA SER A 450 27.68 -0.58 -1.29
C SER A 450 26.29 0.00 -1.06
N ALA A 451 25.71 -0.19 0.12
CA ALA A 451 24.44 0.43 0.47
C ALA A 451 24.60 1.95 0.67
N SER A 452 23.67 2.73 0.12
CA SER A 452 23.64 4.20 0.27
C SER A 452 22.81 4.59 1.49
N LEU A 453 23.38 5.37 2.41
CA LEU A 453 22.67 5.88 3.60
C LEU A 453 22.40 7.38 3.44
N ASN A 454 21.12 7.75 3.36
CA ASN A 454 20.68 9.13 3.34
C ASN A 454 20.68 9.72 4.77
N TYR A 455 21.21 10.93 4.95
CA TYR A 455 21.17 11.63 6.24
C TYR A 455 19.74 11.81 6.75
N SER A 456 18.79 12.14 5.87
CA SER A 456 17.39 12.38 6.24
C SER A 456 16.69 11.12 6.75
N LEU A 457 17.02 9.93 6.23
CA LEU A 457 16.56 8.64 6.75
C LEU A 457 17.05 8.41 8.19
N LEU A 458 18.36 8.63 8.42
CA LEU A 458 18.95 8.47 9.76
C LEU A 458 18.50 9.55 10.75
N HIS A 459 18.13 10.74 10.27
CA HIS A 459 17.66 11.86 11.10
C HIS A 459 16.24 11.63 11.64
N ASN A 460 15.36 11.06 10.82
CA ASN A 460 13.98 10.73 11.19
C ASN A 460 13.86 9.33 11.84
N ASP A 461 14.88 8.94 12.61
CA ASP A 461 14.94 7.72 13.43
C ASP A 461 14.62 6.42 12.68
N ARG A 462 15.30 6.16 11.54
CA ARG A 462 15.14 4.90 10.77
C ARG A 462 16.42 4.08 10.66
N PRO A 463 16.31 2.74 10.55
CA PRO A 463 17.46 1.84 10.51
C PRO A 463 18.10 1.76 9.10
N PRO A 464 19.40 1.45 8.99
CA PRO A 464 20.06 1.17 7.71
C PRO A 464 19.73 -0.22 7.12
N PHE A 465 18.74 -0.92 7.67
CA PHE A 465 18.39 -2.30 7.35
C PHE A 465 16.97 -2.40 6.78
N SER A 466 16.79 -3.28 5.79
CA SER A 466 15.47 -3.70 5.27
C SER A 466 14.96 -4.99 5.93
N ILE A 467 15.87 -5.81 6.46
CA ILE A 467 15.56 -7.00 7.28
C ILE A 467 16.62 -7.07 8.40
N PHE A 468 16.19 -7.27 9.64
CA PHE A 468 17.07 -7.63 10.76
C PHE A 468 16.35 -8.59 11.71
N THR A 469 16.28 -9.86 11.31
CA THR A 469 15.44 -10.88 11.95
C THR A 469 16.28 -11.98 12.59
N VAL A 470 15.85 -12.43 13.77
CA VAL A 470 16.47 -13.51 14.54
C VAL A 470 15.49 -14.68 14.62
N HIS A 471 15.88 -15.83 14.08
CA HIS A 471 15.09 -17.05 14.14
C HIS A 471 15.70 -18.03 15.15
N LYS A 472 14.96 -18.30 16.23
CA LYS A 472 15.29 -19.32 17.24
C LYS A 472 14.54 -20.62 16.93
N THR A 473 15.26 -21.63 16.47
CA THR A 473 14.69 -22.90 15.95
C THR A 473 14.38 -23.94 17.02
N LYS A 474 14.68 -23.66 18.30
CA LYS A 474 14.54 -24.61 19.41
C LYS A 474 14.18 -23.90 20.71
N ALA A 475 13.10 -24.34 21.35
CA ALA A 475 12.70 -23.88 22.68
C ALA A 475 13.67 -24.34 23.79
N GLY A 476 13.84 -23.50 24.80
CA GLY A 476 14.78 -23.62 25.92
C GLY A 476 15.50 -22.29 26.18
N PRO A 477 16.00 -22.03 27.40
CA PRO A 477 16.66 -20.77 27.73
C PRO A 477 17.97 -20.58 26.94
N LEU A 478 18.23 -19.33 26.57
CA LEU A 478 19.45 -18.84 25.92
C LEU A 478 19.98 -17.62 26.68
N ASP A 479 21.24 -17.30 26.45
CA ASP A 479 21.88 -16.11 27.02
C ASP A 479 21.46 -14.87 26.22
N LEU A 480 21.54 -13.69 26.85
CA LEU A 480 21.15 -12.40 26.22
C LEU A 480 21.79 -12.23 24.83
N LEU A 481 20.95 -11.85 23.86
CA LEU A 481 21.40 -11.46 22.53
C LEU A 481 21.87 -10.01 22.56
N GLN A 482 23.17 -9.79 22.46
CA GLN A 482 23.74 -8.44 22.35
C GLN A 482 23.91 -8.07 20.87
N VAL A 483 23.36 -6.93 20.49
CA VAL A 483 23.48 -6.35 19.16
C VAL A 483 24.25 -5.04 19.27
N GLU A 484 25.29 -4.89 18.46
CA GLU A 484 26.07 -3.67 18.31
C GLU A 484 26.19 -3.34 16.81
N VAL A 485 25.79 -2.12 16.44
CA VAL A 485 25.88 -1.59 15.08
C VAL A 485 26.62 -0.25 15.13
N VAL A 486 27.69 -0.12 14.37
CA VAL A 486 28.55 1.07 14.34
C VAL A 486 28.69 1.56 12.89
N LEU A 487 28.37 2.82 12.65
CA LEU A 487 28.68 3.53 11.41
C LEU A 487 29.95 4.36 11.62
N GLU A 488 31.01 4.04 10.89
CA GLU A 488 32.32 4.69 11.00
C GLU A 488 32.39 5.93 10.09
N VAL A 489 32.52 7.13 10.66
CA VAL A 489 32.49 8.41 9.91
C VAL A 489 33.77 9.20 10.20
N GLY A 490 34.83 8.87 9.46
CA GLY A 490 36.13 9.51 9.62
C GLY A 490 36.72 9.24 11.01
N THR A 491 36.75 10.27 11.86
CA THR A 491 37.19 10.17 13.27
C THR A 491 36.04 10.02 14.27
N GLU A 492 34.79 10.12 13.82
CA GLU A 492 33.59 9.95 14.65
C GLU A 492 32.92 8.59 14.35
N SER A 493 32.06 8.11 15.26
CA SER A 493 31.25 6.91 15.01
C SER A 493 29.85 7.02 15.61
N CYS A 494 28.81 6.82 14.80
CA CYS A 494 27.45 6.65 15.31
C CYS A 494 27.26 5.19 15.76
N ARG A 495 26.83 4.95 16.99
CA ARG A 495 26.73 3.61 17.59
C ARG A 495 25.34 3.34 18.15
N CYS A 496 24.77 2.21 17.77
CA CYS A 496 23.65 1.57 18.43
C CYS A 496 24.17 0.35 19.20
N ARG A 497 23.77 0.18 20.46
CA ARG A 497 23.99 -1.08 21.19
C ARG A 497 22.83 -1.34 22.14
N PHE A 498 22.26 -2.54 22.06
CA PHE A 498 21.23 -3.03 22.97
C PHE A 498 21.44 -4.51 23.31
N SER A 499 20.70 -5.00 24.30
CA SER A 499 20.61 -6.42 24.64
C SER A 499 19.14 -6.82 24.60
N GLU A 500 18.85 -7.97 24.01
CA GLU A 500 17.50 -8.50 23.84
C GLU A 500 17.37 -9.86 24.57
N GLU A 501 16.28 -10.03 25.31
CA GLU A 501 15.90 -11.33 25.87
C GLU A 501 15.21 -12.19 24.81
N LEU A 502 15.81 -13.32 24.48
CA LEU A 502 15.21 -14.30 23.56
C LEU A 502 14.13 -15.10 24.32
N PRO A 503 12.84 -15.05 23.93
CA PRO A 503 11.77 -15.79 24.60
C PRO A 503 12.10 -17.26 24.79
N GLU A 504 11.68 -17.91 25.88
CA GLU A 504 12.03 -19.33 26.12
C GLU A 504 11.51 -20.28 25.03
N GLU A 505 10.38 -19.97 24.39
CA GLU A 505 9.83 -20.72 23.26
C GLU A 505 10.70 -20.61 21.99
N ASP A 506 10.38 -21.38 20.95
CA ASP A 506 10.91 -21.14 19.60
C ASP A 506 10.20 -19.93 18.96
N ALA A 507 10.97 -19.00 18.42
CA ALA A 507 10.47 -17.67 18.07
C ALA A 507 11.18 -17.09 16.84
N THR A 508 10.45 -16.29 16.08
CA THR A 508 11.03 -15.29 15.17
C THR A 508 10.90 -13.94 15.83
N LEU A 509 11.99 -13.16 15.89
CA LEU A 509 12.02 -11.78 16.39
C LEU A 509 12.51 -10.83 15.30
N ASP A 510 11.76 -9.76 15.04
CA ASP A 510 12.24 -8.60 14.29
C ASP A 510 12.90 -7.58 15.25
N LEU A 511 14.10 -7.12 14.92
CA LEU A 511 14.87 -6.13 15.69
C LEU A 511 15.08 -4.82 14.92
N LEU A 512 14.50 -4.68 13.73
CA LEU A 512 14.64 -3.52 12.85
C LEU A 512 14.20 -2.20 13.53
N GLU A 513 13.18 -2.25 14.38
CA GLU A 513 12.74 -1.07 15.16
C GLU A 513 13.66 -0.69 16.32
N LYS A 514 14.51 -1.60 16.80
CA LYS A 514 15.45 -1.35 17.93
C LYS A 514 16.79 -0.79 17.48
N ILE A 515 17.11 -0.86 16.19
CA ILE A 515 18.37 -0.37 15.63
C ILE A 515 18.20 1.10 15.23
N ARG A 516 18.77 2.00 16.03
CA ARG A 516 18.81 3.45 15.79
C ARG A 516 20.22 4.00 15.95
N LEU A 517 20.70 4.73 14.94
CA LEU A 517 22.03 5.31 14.90
C LEU A 517 21.96 6.82 15.21
N PRO A 518 22.32 7.27 16.42
CA PRO A 518 22.12 8.66 16.81
C PRO A 518 23.09 9.58 16.07
N LEU A 519 22.55 10.55 15.32
CA LEU A 519 23.30 11.52 14.49
C LEU A 519 23.99 12.64 15.30
N VAL A 520 24.66 12.28 16.40
CA VAL A 520 25.42 13.23 17.23
C VAL A 520 26.58 13.83 16.43
N ALA A 521 27.25 13.00 15.62
CA ALA A 521 28.42 13.31 14.80
C ALA A 521 28.28 14.64 14.03
N GLY A 522 29.17 15.59 14.32
CA GLY A 522 29.21 16.88 13.61
C GLY A 522 29.67 16.74 12.17
N MET A 523 30.54 15.77 11.90
CA MET A 523 31.11 15.51 10.59
C MET A 523 30.03 15.18 9.55
N LEU A 524 28.96 14.47 9.93
CA LEU A 524 27.85 14.14 9.03
C LEU A 524 27.07 15.36 8.53
N ARG A 525 26.93 16.42 9.34
CA ARG A 525 26.27 17.67 8.92
C ARG A 525 27.17 18.50 8.00
N GLN A 526 28.46 18.57 8.32
CA GLN A 526 29.46 19.38 7.62
C GLN A 526 29.95 18.77 6.30
N THR A 527 29.71 17.47 6.09
CA THR A 527 30.10 16.72 4.89
C THR A 527 29.42 17.28 3.63
N SER A 528 30.24 17.75 2.67
CA SER A 528 29.79 18.30 1.38
C SER A 528 29.79 17.30 0.23
N GLU A 529 30.45 16.15 0.37
CA GLU A 529 30.64 15.12 -0.67
C GLU A 529 30.40 13.72 -0.10
N SER A 530 29.90 12.77 -0.89
CA SER A 530 29.48 11.45 -0.39
C SER A 530 30.65 10.65 0.20
N LEU A 531 30.55 10.28 1.47
CA LEU A 531 31.61 9.57 2.20
C LEU A 531 31.49 8.05 2.03
N ARG A 532 32.60 7.40 1.66
CA ARG A 532 32.72 5.94 1.77
C ARG A 532 33.09 5.56 3.20
N SER A 533 32.29 4.68 3.78
CA SER A 533 32.25 4.36 5.21
C SER A 533 32.06 2.84 5.39
N ASN A 534 32.27 2.35 6.61
CA ASN A 534 31.90 0.99 7.00
C ASN A 534 30.71 1.03 7.96
N LEU A 535 29.77 0.11 7.76
CA LEU A 535 28.81 -0.29 8.78
C LEU A 535 29.28 -1.61 9.39
N TYR A 536 29.86 -1.53 10.59
CA TYR A 536 30.25 -2.68 11.39
C TYR A 536 29.04 -3.21 12.17
N ILE A 537 28.82 -4.52 12.09
CA ILE A 537 27.68 -5.22 12.67
C ILE A 537 28.21 -6.39 13.48
N LYS A 538 27.87 -6.41 14.78
CA LYS A 538 28.16 -7.52 15.69
C LYS A 538 26.88 -8.00 16.37
N VAL A 539 26.64 -9.29 16.31
CA VAL A 539 25.55 -9.98 17.00
C VAL A 539 26.13 -11.18 17.74
N GLN A 540 25.95 -11.23 19.06
CA GLN A 540 26.47 -12.29 19.92
C GLN A 540 25.43 -12.75 20.95
N CYS A 541 25.43 -14.03 21.30
CA CYS A 541 24.61 -14.63 22.34
C CYS A 541 25.55 -15.18 23.42
N GLY A 542 25.55 -14.54 24.60
CA GLY A 542 26.60 -14.75 25.61
C GLY A 542 28.00 -14.55 25.02
N ASP A 543 28.92 -15.49 25.30
CA ASP A 543 30.31 -15.47 24.79
C ASP A 543 30.45 -15.94 23.33
N ARG A 544 29.34 -16.11 22.58
CA ARG A 544 29.36 -16.64 21.20
C ARG A 544 28.87 -15.62 20.19
N ILE A 545 29.80 -15.14 19.38
CA ILE A 545 29.52 -14.34 18.18
C ILE A 545 28.75 -15.21 17.17
N LEU A 546 27.60 -14.70 16.73
CA LEU A 546 26.75 -15.30 15.69
C LEU A 546 27.04 -14.68 14.33
N ARG A 547 27.29 -13.36 14.28
CA ARG A 547 27.79 -12.63 13.12
C ARG A 547 28.67 -11.47 13.58
N GLU A 548 29.77 -11.28 12.86
CA GLU A 548 30.64 -10.12 12.95
C GLU A 548 31.04 -9.79 11.51
N SER A 549 30.65 -8.62 11.01
CA SER A 549 30.79 -8.25 9.59
C SER A 549 30.91 -6.74 9.42
N SER A 550 31.79 -6.31 8.53
CA SER A 550 31.98 -4.89 8.16
C SER A 550 31.53 -4.68 6.73
N GLU A 551 30.31 -4.15 6.56
CA GLU A 551 29.72 -3.90 5.24
C GLU A 551 30.12 -2.51 4.73
N ARG A 552 30.47 -2.37 3.45
CA ARG A 552 30.80 -1.06 2.87
C ARG A 552 29.54 -0.27 2.56
N VAL A 553 29.48 0.98 3.02
CA VAL A 553 28.36 1.89 2.80
C VAL A 553 28.83 3.24 2.25
N THR A 554 27.95 3.94 1.53
CA THR A 554 28.15 5.31 1.07
C THR A 554 27.20 6.21 1.84
N VAL A 555 27.70 7.08 2.70
CA VAL A 555 26.87 8.07 3.40
C VAL A 555 26.75 9.32 2.52
N LEU A 556 25.51 9.74 2.25
CA LEU A 556 25.23 10.89 1.41
C LEU A 556 25.33 12.20 2.21
N PRO A 557 25.70 13.33 1.58
CA PRO A 557 25.65 14.65 2.17
C PRO A 557 24.25 14.99 2.72
N ALA A 558 24.20 15.78 3.79
CA ALA A 558 22.93 16.12 4.45
C ALA A 558 21.94 16.92 3.57
N ASP A 559 22.42 17.51 2.48
CA ASP A 559 21.66 18.24 1.47
C ASP A 559 21.34 17.43 0.20
N GLU A 560 21.70 16.13 0.14
CA GLU A 560 21.37 15.26 -0.99
C GLU A 560 20.07 14.49 -0.76
N TRP A 561 19.11 14.66 -1.67
CA TRP A 561 17.85 13.92 -1.72
C TRP A 561 17.84 12.96 -2.91
N ARG A 562 17.05 11.89 -2.80
CA ARG A 562 16.95 10.81 -3.78
C ARG A 562 15.56 10.74 -4.39
N ASP A 563 15.54 10.66 -5.71
CA ASP A 563 14.36 10.53 -6.56
C ASP A 563 14.20 9.06 -6.98
N ASP A 564 13.94 8.20 -5.98
CA ASP A 564 13.87 6.73 -6.12
C ASP A 564 12.53 6.13 -5.65
N GLY A 565 11.57 6.98 -5.27
CA GLY A 565 10.26 6.61 -4.73
C GLY A 565 10.24 6.22 -3.24
N GLU A 566 11.36 5.80 -2.64
CA GLU A 566 11.43 5.43 -1.22
C GLU A 566 11.95 6.55 -0.33
N ASP A 567 12.83 7.42 -0.83
CA ASP A 567 13.30 8.61 -0.11
C ASP A 567 12.43 9.86 -0.37
N HIS A 568 11.43 9.76 -1.24
CA HIS A 568 10.37 10.77 -1.41
C HIS A 568 9.73 11.16 -0.06
N ARG A 569 9.49 10.18 0.82
CA ARG A 569 8.90 10.41 2.15
C ARG A 569 9.73 11.31 3.08
N TRP A 570 11.03 11.48 2.84
CA TRP A 570 11.91 12.32 3.66
C TRP A 570 12.03 13.75 3.14
N LEU A 571 11.41 14.08 2.01
CA LEU A 571 11.34 15.44 1.47
C LEU A 571 10.82 16.50 2.49
N PRO A 572 9.88 16.21 3.41
CA PRO A 572 9.45 17.18 4.44
C PRO A 572 10.55 17.65 5.38
N SER A 573 11.67 16.93 5.49
CA SER A 573 12.82 17.39 6.28
C SER A 573 13.61 18.52 5.59
N PHE A 574 13.44 18.71 4.27
CA PHE A 574 14.02 19.83 3.53
C PHE A 574 13.11 21.07 3.50
N VAL A 575 11.93 21.01 4.14
CA VAL A 575 11.09 22.17 4.44
C VAL A 575 11.58 22.79 5.75
N LEU A 576 12.10 24.02 5.68
CA LEU A 576 12.88 24.68 6.72
C LEU A 576 12.22 26.01 7.17
N PRO A 577 11.05 25.98 7.86
CA PRO A 577 10.32 27.19 8.24
C PRO A 577 11.09 28.12 9.19
N ARG A 578 12.15 27.63 9.84
CA ARG A 578 13.01 28.39 10.76
C ARG A 578 14.28 28.96 10.11
N ASP A 579 14.44 28.84 8.79
CA ASP A 579 15.54 29.49 8.08
C ASP A 579 15.42 31.04 8.20
N PRO A 580 16.50 31.78 8.53
CA PRO A 580 16.45 33.24 8.70
C PRO A 580 15.92 34.02 7.49
N THR A 581 15.99 33.44 6.30
CA THR A 581 15.51 34.06 5.06
C THR A 581 14.02 33.80 4.81
N VAL A 582 13.43 32.74 5.40
CA VAL A 582 11.95 32.57 5.43
C VAL A 582 11.32 33.71 6.21
N LEU A 583 11.87 34.06 7.38
CA LEU A 583 11.48 35.24 8.15
C LEU A 583 11.55 36.52 7.32
N LYS A 584 12.62 36.69 6.53
CA LYS A 584 12.80 37.84 5.64
C LYS A 584 11.75 37.89 4.52
N VAL A 585 11.42 36.76 3.90
CA VAL A 585 10.38 36.67 2.85
C VAL A 585 9.02 37.09 3.42
N VAL A 586 8.64 36.57 4.60
CA VAL A 586 7.35 36.90 5.25
C VAL A 586 7.31 38.37 5.68
N ALA A 587 8.41 38.92 6.20
CA ALA A 587 8.51 40.35 6.53
C ALA A 587 8.38 41.27 5.29
N CYS A 588 8.91 40.86 4.14
CA CYS A 588 8.68 41.55 2.86
C CYS A 588 7.22 41.42 2.39
N ALA A 589 6.62 40.24 2.56
CA ALA A 589 5.24 39.93 2.17
C ALA A 589 4.19 40.72 2.95
N GLN A 590 4.46 41.07 4.22
CA GLN A 590 3.55 41.81 5.11
C GLN A 590 2.86 43.01 4.44
N ARG A 591 3.61 43.86 3.72
CA ARG A 591 3.02 45.04 3.06
C ARG A 591 2.14 44.70 1.88
N TYR A 592 2.40 43.58 1.20
CA TYR A 592 1.56 43.09 0.11
C TYR A 592 0.24 42.54 0.67
N LEU A 593 0.26 41.83 1.80
CA LEU A 593 -0.95 41.37 2.48
C LEU A 593 -1.84 42.56 2.90
N GLN A 594 -1.25 43.57 3.55
CA GLN A 594 -1.94 44.81 3.94
C GLN A 594 -2.55 45.54 2.73
N THR A 595 -1.86 45.53 1.58
CA THR A 595 -2.36 46.15 0.33
C THR A 595 -3.46 45.32 -0.34
N LEU A 596 -3.41 43.99 -0.24
CA LEU A 596 -4.41 43.08 -0.83
C LEU A 596 -5.73 43.07 -0.05
N LEU A 597 -5.68 43.33 1.26
CA LEU A 597 -6.84 43.35 2.16
C LEU A 597 -7.36 44.77 2.47
N ASP A 598 -6.66 45.83 2.02
CA ASP A 598 -6.89 47.24 2.38
C ASP A 598 -6.94 47.50 3.90
N ASP A 599 -6.12 46.76 4.65
CA ASP A 599 -6.05 46.81 6.11
C ASP A 599 -4.58 46.87 6.59
N CYS A 600 -4.22 47.95 7.26
CA CYS A 600 -2.89 48.14 7.85
C CYS A 600 -2.62 47.23 9.05
N SER A 601 -3.64 46.67 9.69
CA SER A 601 -3.53 45.77 10.85
C SER A 601 -3.49 44.29 10.48
N ALA A 602 -3.83 43.93 9.24
CA ALA A 602 -3.76 42.57 8.73
C ALA A 602 -2.37 41.94 8.90
N GLY A 603 -2.33 40.65 9.24
CA GLY A 603 -1.10 39.90 9.44
C GLY A 603 -1.29 38.43 9.06
N PHE A 604 -0.19 37.69 9.09
CA PHE A 604 -0.18 36.27 8.78
C PHE A 604 -0.74 35.45 9.95
N ASP A 605 -2.02 35.09 9.88
CA ASP A 605 -2.75 34.35 10.92
C ASP A 605 -3.20 32.93 10.49
N GLY A 606 -2.90 32.56 9.25
CA GLY A 606 -3.17 31.23 8.68
C GLY A 606 -4.66 30.95 8.52
N TYR A 607 -5.24 30.21 9.47
CA TYR A 607 -6.64 29.79 9.46
C TYR A 607 -7.54 30.53 10.46
N GLN A 608 -7.01 31.48 11.24
CA GLN A 608 -7.73 32.05 12.39
C GLN A 608 -9.01 32.81 12.03
N GLN A 609 -9.09 33.38 10.83
CA GLN A 609 -10.30 34.07 10.33
C GLN A 609 -11.23 33.17 9.49
N VAL A 610 -10.93 31.88 9.31
CA VAL A 610 -11.79 30.97 8.53
C VAL A 610 -13.05 30.60 9.31
N LEU A 611 -14.22 30.81 8.71
CA LEU A 611 -15.53 30.58 9.32
C LEU A 611 -15.83 29.09 9.56
N GLU A 612 -16.83 28.79 10.40
CA GLU A 612 -17.20 27.41 10.72
C GLU A 612 -17.70 26.60 9.51
N ASP A 613 -18.21 27.26 8.47
CA ASP A 613 -18.67 26.67 7.21
C ASP A 613 -17.63 26.70 6.07
N ASP A 614 -16.40 27.15 6.35
CA ASP A 614 -15.30 27.38 5.40
C ASP A 614 -15.63 28.37 4.25
N SER A 615 -16.77 29.07 4.30
CA SER A 615 -17.30 29.88 3.17
C SER A 615 -16.41 31.06 2.75
N ASN A 616 -15.63 31.61 3.68
CA ASN A 616 -14.67 32.69 3.43
C ASN A 616 -13.22 32.21 3.25
N ALA A 617 -12.95 30.90 3.29
CA ALA A 617 -11.60 30.35 3.30
C ALA A 617 -10.67 30.87 2.17
N PRO A 618 -11.11 31.04 0.90
CA PRO A 618 -10.29 31.65 -0.15
C PRO A 618 -9.90 33.10 0.17
N ASN A 619 -10.82 33.88 0.74
CA ASN A 619 -10.61 35.31 1.04
C ASN A 619 -9.64 35.53 2.21
N VAL A 620 -9.44 34.52 3.07
CA VAL A 620 -8.49 34.55 4.19
C VAL A 620 -7.12 34.03 3.78
N VAL A 621 -7.08 32.90 3.07
CA VAL A 621 -5.83 32.17 2.81
C VAL A 621 -5.14 32.63 1.52
N ASP A 622 -5.87 32.88 0.43
CA ASP A 622 -5.24 33.24 -0.85
C ASP A 622 -4.45 34.55 -0.78
N PRO A 623 -4.91 35.64 -0.11
CA PRO A 623 -4.13 36.87 0.02
C PRO A 623 -2.81 36.67 0.77
N GLN A 624 -2.75 35.75 1.74
CA GLN A 624 -1.51 35.41 2.45
C GLN A 624 -0.51 34.73 1.50
N VAL A 625 -0.96 33.76 0.69
CA VAL A 625 -0.09 33.10 -0.31
C VAL A 625 0.32 34.07 -1.43
N GLN A 626 -0.61 34.90 -1.90
CA GLN A 626 -0.37 35.92 -2.92
C GLN A 626 0.62 37.01 -2.45
N ALA A 627 0.59 37.36 -1.16
CA ALA A 627 1.55 38.28 -0.57
C ALA A 627 2.99 37.71 -0.55
N ILE A 628 3.13 36.43 -0.18
CA ILE A 628 4.41 35.69 -0.23
C ILE A 628 4.92 35.60 -1.68
N TRP A 629 4.03 35.29 -2.63
CA TRP A 629 4.33 35.30 -4.07
C TRP A 629 4.86 36.66 -4.54
N ALA A 630 4.19 37.76 -4.18
CA ALA A 630 4.56 39.11 -4.58
C ALA A 630 5.93 39.53 -4.02
N ALA A 631 6.24 39.20 -2.76
CA ALA A 631 7.55 39.46 -2.17
C ALA A 631 8.67 38.69 -2.89
N LEU A 632 8.46 37.40 -3.20
CA LEU A 632 9.42 36.58 -3.94
C LEU A 632 9.60 37.04 -5.40
N GLN A 633 8.56 37.61 -6.03
CA GLN A 633 8.64 38.08 -7.42
C GLN A 633 9.24 39.50 -7.55
N HIS A 634 9.07 40.36 -6.55
CA HIS A 634 9.41 41.78 -6.64
C HIS A 634 10.59 42.21 -5.75
N ASP A 635 10.66 41.76 -4.50
CA ASP A 635 11.71 42.18 -3.53
C ASP A 635 12.91 41.25 -3.51
N LEU A 636 12.64 39.95 -3.62
CA LEU A 636 13.61 38.88 -3.48
C LEU A 636 13.63 38.00 -4.75
N PRO A 637 13.82 38.58 -5.96
CA PRO A 637 13.78 37.81 -7.20
C PRO A 637 14.94 36.81 -7.25
N VAL A 638 14.61 35.58 -7.64
CA VAL A 638 15.55 34.46 -7.82
C VAL A 638 15.60 34.05 -9.29
N SER A 639 16.76 33.59 -9.78
CA SER A 639 16.88 33.03 -11.13
C SER A 639 16.52 31.54 -11.15
N TYR A 640 15.78 31.08 -12.15
CA TYR A 640 15.61 29.64 -12.36
C TYR A 640 16.88 29.01 -12.91
N ILE A 641 17.26 27.85 -12.38
CA ILE A 641 18.26 26.95 -12.96
C ILE A 641 17.66 25.57 -13.14
N ASN A 642 18.08 24.87 -14.20
CA ASN A 642 17.88 23.42 -14.26
C ASN A 642 18.69 22.77 -13.12
N PRO A 643 18.27 21.60 -12.60
CA PRO A 643 19.10 20.81 -11.71
C PRO A 643 20.46 20.53 -12.38
N PRO A 644 21.58 20.58 -11.62
CA PRO A 644 22.90 20.29 -12.18
C PRO A 644 22.94 18.84 -12.69
N PRO A 645 23.71 18.53 -13.74
CA PRO A 645 23.81 17.18 -14.27
C PRO A 645 24.39 16.24 -13.21
N SER A 646 23.55 15.36 -12.67
CA SER A 646 23.92 14.41 -11.64
C SER A 646 24.65 13.20 -12.25
N TYR A 647 25.69 12.72 -11.56
CA TYR A 647 26.41 11.50 -11.96
C TYR A 647 25.59 10.21 -11.69
N THR A 648 24.51 10.34 -10.93
CA THR A 648 23.49 9.34 -10.60
C THR A 648 22.13 9.88 -11.06
N SER A 649 21.40 9.13 -11.90
CA SER A 649 20.16 9.60 -12.53
C SER A 649 18.94 9.70 -11.59
N GLN A 650 19.15 9.67 -10.27
CA GLN A 650 18.12 9.62 -9.23
C GLN A 650 18.54 10.32 -7.91
N SER A 651 19.45 11.31 -7.95
CA SER A 651 19.70 12.16 -6.78
C SER A 651 19.99 13.62 -7.15
N GLN A 652 19.54 14.53 -6.29
CA GLN A 652 19.70 15.98 -6.42
C GLN A 652 20.15 16.61 -5.09
N ARG A 653 21.02 17.61 -5.18
CA ARG A 653 21.37 18.51 -4.07
C ARG A 653 20.31 19.60 -3.94
N LEU A 654 19.67 19.68 -2.77
CA LEU A 654 18.61 20.63 -2.43
C LEU A 654 19.19 21.81 -1.63
N ARG A 655 18.75 23.03 -1.94
CA ARG A 655 19.26 24.25 -1.31
C ARG A 655 18.38 24.67 -0.14
N THR A 656 19.00 25.06 0.98
CA THR A 656 18.29 25.81 2.02
C THR A 656 17.79 27.16 1.47
N PRO A 657 16.73 27.76 2.03
CA PRO A 657 16.30 29.10 1.65
C PRO A 657 17.45 30.12 1.69
N THR A 658 18.30 30.10 2.71
CA THR A 658 19.49 30.98 2.78
C THR A 658 20.46 30.76 1.61
N GLU A 659 20.68 29.52 1.16
CA GLU A 659 21.54 29.24 0.00
C GLU A 659 20.91 29.68 -1.33
N ILE A 660 19.58 29.53 -1.50
CA ILE A 660 18.85 30.01 -2.69
C ILE A 660 19.11 31.51 -2.90
N PHE A 661 18.97 32.33 -1.85
CA PHE A 661 19.15 33.77 -1.95
C PHE A 661 20.63 34.21 -1.96
N LYS A 662 21.54 33.45 -1.34
CA LYS A 662 23.00 33.68 -1.48
C LYS A 662 23.49 33.38 -2.91
N GLY A 663 22.97 32.32 -3.54
CA GLY A 663 23.32 31.92 -4.91
C GLY A 663 22.51 32.62 -6.01
N ASN A 664 21.41 33.29 -5.66
CA ASN A 664 20.43 33.88 -6.59
C ASN A 664 19.90 32.85 -7.63
N ALA A 665 19.79 31.58 -7.22
CA ALA A 665 19.49 30.47 -8.13
C ALA A 665 18.70 29.36 -7.42
N ALA A 666 17.62 28.88 -8.06
CA ALA A 666 16.80 27.78 -7.58
C ALA A 666 16.27 26.89 -8.72
N THR A 667 16.11 25.60 -8.42
CA THR A 667 15.37 24.63 -9.24
C THR A 667 13.88 24.61 -8.88
N CYS A 668 13.05 23.84 -9.60
CA CYS A 668 11.62 23.72 -9.29
C CYS A 668 11.36 23.16 -7.88
N ILE A 669 12.11 22.14 -7.45
CA ILE A 669 11.99 21.56 -6.11
C ILE A 669 12.53 22.50 -5.01
N ASP A 670 13.61 23.25 -5.27
CA ASP A 670 14.09 24.29 -4.34
C ASP A 670 13.00 25.36 -4.10
N LEU A 671 12.30 25.79 -5.15
CA LEU A 671 11.20 26.76 -5.05
C LEU A 671 9.97 26.16 -4.36
N ALA A 672 9.63 24.89 -4.61
CA ALA A 672 8.52 24.21 -3.94
C ALA A 672 8.77 24.10 -2.42
N LEU A 673 9.99 23.73 -2.02
CA LEU A 673 10.40 23.65 -0.62
C LEU A 673 10.46 25.02 0.06
N LEU A 674 10.93 26.05 -0.65
CA LEU A 674 10.90 27.45 -0.17
C LEU A 674 9.47 27.90 0.12
N PHE A 675 8.53 27.71 -0.82
CA PHE A 675 7.13 28.03 -0.60
C PHE A 675 6.52 27.22 0.54
N ALA A 676 6.75 25.90 0.58
CA ALA A 676 6.27 25.05 1.67
C ALA A 676 6.79 25.53 3.05
N SER A 677 8.03 26.04 3.11
CA SER A 677 8.66 26.57 4.32
C SER A 677 8.03 27.90 4.76
N CYS A 678 7.74 28.80 3.82
CA CYS A 678 7.01 30.04 4.10
C CYS A 678 5.57 29.76 4.56
N LEU A 679 4.88 28.82 3.92
CA LEU A 679 3.51 28.41 4.27
C LEU A 679 3.44 27.79 5.68
N GLU A 680 4.35 26.84 5.98
CA GLU A 680 4.45 26.24 7.32
C GLU A 680 4.77 27.30 8.40
N PHE A 681 5.63 28.28 8.09
CA PHE A 681 5.91 29.37 9.01
C PHE A 681 4.68 30.25 9.33
N VAL A 682 3.82 30.53 8.34
CA VAL A 682 2.59 31.32 8.54
C VAL A 682 1.38 30.48 9.01
N GLY A 683 1.59 29.20 9.33
CA GLY A 683 0.53 28.32 9.83
C GLY A 683 -0.47 27.83 8.77
N ILE A 684 -0.14 27.97 7.48
CA ILE A 684 -0.92 27.39 6.37
C ILE A 684 -0.37 26.00 6.06
N TYR A 685 -1.24 24.98 6.05
CA TYR A 685 -0.83 23.61 5.75
C TYR A 685 -0.44 23.49 4.28
N SER A 686 0.80 23.07 4.05
CA SER A 686 1.39 22.91 2.72
C SER A 686 1.57 21.44 2.34
N SER A 687 1.55 21.18 1.05
CA SER A 687 1.87 19.88 0.46
C SER A 687 2.78 20.09 -0.76
N VAL A 688 3.58 19.11 -1.13
CA VAL A 688 4.44 19.14 -2.34
C VAL A 688 4.00 18.04 -3.29
N PHE A 689 3.69 18.40 -4.53
CA PHE A 689 3.41 17.47 -5.61
C PHE A 689 4.70 17.13 -6.36
N LEU A 690 4.92 15.83 -6.56
CA LEU A 690 5.95 15.28 -7.43
C LEU A 690 5.28 14.66 -8.67
N ILE A 691 5.74 15.08 -9.84
CA ILE A 691 5.39 14.48 -11.13
C ILE A 691 6.68 14.17 -11.89
N THR A 692 6.62 13.32 -12.93
CA THR A 692 7.78 12.95 -13.77
C THR A 692 8.63 14.17 -14.18
N GLY A 693 9.77 14.35 -13.51
CA GLY A 693 10.74 15.41 -13.78
C GLY A 693 10.37 16.83 -13.31
N HIS A 694 9.35 17.01 -12.47
CA HIS A 694 8.96 18.33 -11.94
C HIS A 694 8.31 18.26 -10.55
N ALA A 695 8.54 19.31 -9.74
CA ALA A 695 7.99 19.43 -8.39
C ALA A 695 7.37 20.81 -8.18
N PHE A 696 6.21 20.88 -7.54
CA PHE A 696 5.51 22.13 -7.25
C PHE A 696 4.72 22.09 -5.94
N PRO A 697 4.57 23.22 -5.24
CA PRO A 697 3.86 23.31 -3.98
C PRO A 697 2.33 23.35 -4.17
N ALA A 698 1.63 23.05 -3.08
CA ALA A 698 0.21 23.30 -2.88
C ALA A 698 -0.07 23.78 -1.46
N TYR A 699 -1.23 24.40 -1.24
CA TYR A 699 -1.71 24.80 0.07
C TYR A 699 -3.18 24.43 0.28
N TRP A 700 -3.56 24.16 1.52
CA TRP A 700 -4.95 23.93 1.90
C TRP A 700 -5.61 25.25 2.28
N ARG A 701 -6.78 25.56 1.70
CA ARG A 701 -7.60 26.71 2.12
C ARG A 701 -8.33 26.46 3.44
N SER A 702 -8.60 25.20 3.79
CA SER A 702 -9.25 24.80 5.04
C SER A 702 -8.49 23.68 5.75
N ASN A 703 -8.27 23.85 7.05
CA ASN A 703 -7.75 22.81 7.93
C ASN A 703 -8.78 21.68 8.18
N LYS A 704 -10.08 21.93 7.95
CA LYS A 704 -11.15 20.91 8.01
C LYS A 704 -11.19 20.06 6.73
N ALA A 705 -10.92 20.65 5.57
CA ALA A 705 -10.71 19.90 4.32
C ALA A 705 -9.51 18.95 4.44
N TRP A 706 -8.38 19.45 4.94
CA TRP A 706 -7.21 18.63 5.27
C TRP A 706 -7.56 17.51 6.27
N TRP A 707 -8.36 17.80 7.31
CA TRP A 707 -8.81 16.78 8.27
C TRP A 707 -9.78 15.76 7.66
N ARG A 708 -10.66 16.15 6.72
CA ARG A 708 -11.53 15.23 5.97
C ARG A 708 -10.71 14.23 5.16
N MET A 709 -9.69 14.71 4.44
CA MET A 709 -8.71 13.87 3.75
C MET A 709 -8.05 12.90 4.72
N LYS A 710 -7.43 13.38 5.82
CA LYS A 710 -6.77 12.50 6.79
C LYS A 710 -7.73 11.43 7.34
N SER A 711 -9.00 11.78 7.56
CA SER A 711 -10.00 10.96 8.25
C SER A 711 -10.86 10.04 7.38
N PHE A 712 -10.58 9.91 6.07
CA PHE A 712 -11.40 9.11 5.12
C PHE A 712 -12.88 9.54 5.07
N ARG A 713 -13.12 10.84 5.26
CA ARG A 713 -14.45 11.47 5.25
C ARG A 713 -14.73 12.09 3.88
N PHE A 714 -15.20 11.25 2.96
CA PHE A 714 -15.83 11.67 1.71
C PHE A 714 -17.20 12.31 2.00
N ASP A 715 -17.63 13.27 1.19
CA ASP A 715 -18.87 14.02 1.45
C ASP A 715 -20.11 13.13 1.26
N GLN A 716 -21.13 13.30 2.11
CA GLN A 716 -22.26 12.34 2.19
C GLN A 716 -23.13 12.27 0.92
N ASN A 717 -23.08 13.27 0.04
CA ASN A 717 -23.74 13.26 -1.26
C ASN A 717 -22.95 12.46 -2.33
N GLU A 718 -21.68 12.13 -2.07
CA GLU A 718 -20.76 11.48 -2.99
C GLU A 718 -20.61 9.98 -2.65
N GLN A 719 -21.72 9.23 -2.77
CA GLN A 719 -21.68 7.75 -2.77
C GLN A 719 -20.89 7.16 -3.97
N GLN A 720 -20.50 8.01 -4.93
CA GLN A 720 -19.51 7.68 -5.95
C GLN A 720 -18.15 8.22 -5.50
N MET A 721 -17.17 7.34 -5.26
CA MET A 721 -15.78 7.78 -5.07
C MET A 721 -15.29 8.50 -6.34
N PRO A 722 -14.44 9.54 -6.21
CA PRO A 722 -13.78 10.11 -7.38
C PRO A 722 -12.98 8.99 -8.08
N GLY A 723 -13.24 8.79 -9.38
CA GLY A 723 -12.66 7.68 -10.14
C GLY A 723 -13.63 6.87 -11.02
N GLN A 724 -14.95 7.10 -10.98
CA GLN A 724 -15.90 6.46 -11.92
C GLN A 724 -15.83 7.00 -13.37
N ILE A 725 -14.65 6.90 -14.00
CA ILE A 725 -14.46 7.10 -15.44
C ILE A 725 -14.82 5.79 -16.16
N GLY A 726 -16.12 5.50 -16.30
CA GLY A 726 -16.54 4.26 -16.98
C GLY A 726 -17.96 3.77 -16.74
N ARG A 727 -18.99 4.60 -16.94
CA ARG A 727 -20.34 4.05 -17.23
C ARG A 727 -20.44 3.77 -18.73
N SER A 728 -20.22 2.53 -19.15
CA SER A 728 -20.72 2.08 -20.46
C SER A 728 -22.25 2.16 -20.46
N GLN A 729 -22.84 2.59 -21.58
CA GLN A 729 -24.30 2.51 -21.74
C GLN A 729 -24.74 1.09 -22.15
N ASP A 730 -23.81 0.29 -22.65
CA ASP A 730 -23.99 -1.14 -22.89
C ASP A 730 -23.86 -1.92 -21.58
N GLY A 731 -24.79 -2.83 -21.35
CA GLY A 731 -25.03 -3.42 -20.04
C GLY A 731 -24.02 -4.49 -19.61
N PHE A 732 -23.46 -4.30 -18.41
CA PHE A 732 -22.80 -5.29 -17.55
C PHE A 732 -21.97 -6.37 -18.28
N THR A 733 -20.93 -5.95 -19.00
CA THR A 733 -19.82 -6.85 -19.36
C THR A 733 -19.13 -7.35 -18.09
N SER A 734 -18.77 -8.64 -18.05
CA SER A 734 -18.51 -9.41 -16.83
C SER A 734 -17.22 -9.09 -16.05
N THR A 735 -16.63 -7.90 -16.22
CA THR A 735 -15.35 -7.49 -15.62
C THR A 735 -15.51 -6.22 -14.78
N VAL A 736 -16.06 -6.39 -13.58
CA VAL A 736 -15.89 -5.39 -12.50
C VAL A 736 -14.37 -5.25 -12.25
N PRO A 737 -13.78 -4.04 -12.35
CA PRO A 737 -12.32 -3.92 -12.38
C PRO A 737 -11.63 -4.50 -11.14
N SER A 738 -10.65 -5.39 -11.35
CA SER A 738 -9.80 -5.98 -10.31
C SER A 738 -8.68 -5.03 -9.89
N THR A 739 -8.88 -3.71 -10.05
CA THR A 739 -7.88 -2.69 -9.72
C THR A 739 -7.57 -2.75 -8.23
N ASN A 740 -6.32 -3.08 -7.93
CA ASN A 740 -5.79 -3.13 -6.57
C ASN A 740 -5.36 -1.73 -6.16
N THR A 741 -6.02 -1.15 -5.15
CA THR A 741 -5.60 0.14 -4.61
C THR A 741 -4.19 0.03 -4.07
N LYS A 742 -3.28 0.85 -4.62
CA LYS A 742 -1.91 0.99 -4.12
C LYS A 742 -1.95 1.54 -2.70
N GLY A 743 -1.36 0.80 -1.76
CA GLY A 743 -1.29 1.24 -0.37
C GLY A 743 -0.28 2.37 -0.15
N GLN A 744 -0.58 3.25 0.82
CA GLN A 744 0.39 4.26 1.27
C GLN A 744 1.50 3.60 2.09
N THR A 745 2.75 3.93 1.78
CA THR A 745 3.92 3.48 2.55
C THR A 745 4.00 4.17 3.91
N GLU A 746 3.74 5.49 3.92
CA GLU A 746 3.77 6.39 5.08
C GLU A 746 2.51 7.26 5.09
N SER A 747 2.04 7.71 6.27
CA SER A 747 0.74 8.39 6.43
C SER A 747 0.63 9.77 5.78
N TRP A 748 1.76 10.32 5.33
CA TRP A 748 1.89 11.63 4.68
C TRP A 748 2.25 11.57 3.20
N MET A 749 2.42 10.37 2.61
CA MET A 749 2.88 10.19 1.23
C MET A 749 1.84 9.47 0.36
N PHE A 750 1.09 10.25 -0.40
CA PHE A 750 -0.03 9.83 -1.23
C PHE A 750 0.48 9.45 -2.62
N THR A 751 0.33 8.18 -3.03
CA THR A 751 0.87 7.69 -4.33
C THR A 751 -0.16 6.86 -5.11
N GLY A 752 0.02 6.80 -6.43
CA GLY A 752 -0.86 6.04 -7.32
C GLY A 752 -2.19 6.73 -7.66
N THR A 753 -2.96 6.11 -8.57
CA THR A 753 -4.16 6.68 -9.20
C THR A 753 -5.29 6.99 -8.24
N ASP A 754 -5.53 6.12 -7.27
CA ASP A 754 -6.68 6.21 -6.37
C ASP A 754 -6.51 7.39 -5.39
N ASN A 755 -5.27 7.57 -4.89
CA ASN A 755 -4.89 8.75 -4.11
C ASN A 755 -4.99 10.03 -4.95
N LEU A 756 -4.52 10.01 -6.20
CA LEU A 756 -4.68 11.15 -7.10
C LEU A 756 -6.16 11.51 -7.31
N ALA A 757 -7.07 10.52 -7.39
CA ALA A 757 -8.50 10.78 -7.54
C ALA A 757 -9.11 11.43 -6.28
N GLU A 758 -8.73 10.98 -5.07
CA GLU A 758 -9.07 11.68 -3.82
C GLU A 758 -8.57 13.14 -3.87
N LEU A 759 -7.29 13.36 -4.18
CA LEU A 759 -6.68 14.69 -4.22
C LEU A 759 -7.31 15.61 -5.28
N LEU A 760 -7.61 15.10 -6.47
CA LEU A 760 -8.27 15.85 -7.54
C LEU A 760 -9.68 16.32 -7.14
N SER A 761 -10.39 15.60 -6.27
CA SER A 761 -11.68 16.07 -5.73
C SER A 761 -11.52 17.32 -4.86
N TYR A 762 -10.49 17.38 -4.02
CA TYR A 762 -10.17 18.56 -3.20
C TYR A 762 -9.69 19.74 -4.08
N VAL A 763 -8.96 19.47 -5.17
CA VAL A 763 -8.56 20.50 -6.14
C VAL A 763 -9.76 21.05 -6.92
N GLN A 764 -10.71 20.19 -7.34
CA GLN A 764 -11.92 20.61 -8.05
C GLN A 764 -12.89 21.41 -7.16
N LYS A 765 -12.97 21.08 -5.86
CA LYS A 765 -13.69 21.88 -4.85
C LYS A 765 -12.94 23.16 -4.47
N GLY A 766 -11.69 23.32 -4.91
CA GLY A 766 -10.83 24.47 -4.58
C GLY A 766 -10.33 24.46 -3.14
N GLU A 767 -10.40 23.34 -2.43
CA GLU A 767 -9.99 23.22 -1.03
C GLU A 767 -8.47 22.99 -0.89
N LEU A 768 -7.87 22.33 -1.88
CA LEU A 768 -6.44 22.14 -2.07
C LEU A 768 -5.99 22.88 -3.34
N VAL A 769 -5.02 23.78 -3.23
CA VAL A 769 -4.61 24.68 -4.32
C VAL A 769 -3.14 24.43 -4.71
N PRO A 770 -2.87 23.61 -5.75
CA PRO A 770 -1.55 23.48 -6.36
C PRO A 770 -1.19 24.71 -7.19
N PHE A 771 0.09 25.11 -7.19
CA PHE A 771 0.54 26.27 -7.97
C PHE A 771 1.97 26.13 -8.51
N GLU A 772 2.20 26.65 -9.73
CA GLU A 772 3.48 26.56 -10.43
C GLU A 772 4.52 27.55 -9.86
N SER A 773 5.29 27.11 -8.85
CA SER A 773 6.28 27.98 -8.19
C SER A 773 7.34 28.58 -9.14
N THR A 774 7.68 27.91 -10.26
CA THR A 774 8.64 28.43 -11.24
C THR A 774 8.15 29.70 -11.97
N PHE A 775 6.84 29.98 -11.93
CA PHE A 775 6.28 31.20 -12.52
C PHE A 775 6.68 32.48 -11.76
N VAL A 776 7.17 32.37 -10.51
CA VAL A 776 7.81 33.50 -9.78
C VAL A 776 9.00 34.02 -10.58
N THR A 777 9.96 33.14 -10.89
CA THR A 777 11.22 33.50 -11.56
C THR A 777 10.98 33.92 -13.01
N ALA A 778 9.92 33.40 -13.64
CA ALA A 778 9.47 33.81 -14.98
C ALA A 778 8.67 35.12 -15.00
N ARG A 779 8.44 35.76 -13.83
CA ARG A 779 7.64 36.99 -13.66
C ARG A 779 6.21 36.91 -14.22
N LYS A 780 5.57 35.76 -14.02
CA LYS A 780 4.19 35.48 -14.40
C LYS A 780 3.21 35.74 -13.26
N GLY A 781 1.92 35.88 -13.58
CA GLY A 781 0.88 36.18 -12.60
C GLY A 781 0.57 35.02 -11.65
N PHE A 782 0.20 35.33 -10.41
CA PHE A 782 -0.19 34.33 -9.40
C PHE A 782 -1.33 33.42 -9.88
N PHE A 783 -2.40 33.98 -10.42
CA PHE A 783 -3.53 33.20 -10.96
C PHE A 783 -3.14 32.29 -12.14
N GLU A 784 -2.22 32.72 -13.01
CA GLU A 784 -1.67 31.89 -14.09
C GLU A 784 -0.88 30.70 -13.51
N ALA A 785 -0.21 30.89 -12.37
CA ALA A 785 0.47 29.82 -11.65
C ALA A 785 -0.49 28.84 -10.97
N LEU A 786 -1.66 29.31 -10.47
CA LEU A 786 -2.72 28.43 -9.94
C LEU A 786 -3.31 27.55 -11.05
N GLU A 787 -3.71 28.15 -12.17
CA GLU A 787 -4.22 27.43 -13.34
C GLU A 787 -3.20 26.40 -13.85
N ARG A 788 -1.92 26.80 -13.90
CA ARG A 788 -0.84 25.90 -14.31
C ARG A 788 -0.64 24.74 -13.34
N GLY A 789 -0.62 25.01 -12.03
CA GLY A 789 -0.46 24.00 -10.99
C GLY A 789 -1.56 22.93 -11.03
N ALA A 790 -2.82 23.35 -11.21
CA ALA A 790 -3.92 22.41 -11.42
C ALA A 790 -3.77 21.61 -12.72
N SER A 791 -3.33 22.24 -13.82
CA SER A 791 -3.14 21.57 -15.12
C SER A 791 -1.98 20.55 -15.16
N ASN A 792 -1.06 20.59 -14.19
CA ASN A 792 0.09 19.68 -14.10
C ASN A 792 -0.30 18.28 -13.57
N LEU A 793 -1.47 18.13 -12.93
CA LEU A 793 -1.92 16.88 -12.29
C LEU A 793 -2.59 15.94 -13.29
N HIS A 794 -1.90 14.84 -13.65
CA HIS A 794 -2.42 13.85 -14.59
C HIS A 794 -1.99 12.41 -14.20
N PRO A 795 -2.85 11.37 -14.34
CA PRO A 795 -2.55 10.01 -13.91
C PRO A 795 -1.30 9.35 -14.53
N GLN A 796 -0.83 9.85 -15.69
CA GLN A 796 0.38 9.34 -16.36
C GLN A 796 1.67 10.06 -15.93
N SER A 797 1.58 11.20 -15.23
CA SER A 797 2.74 11.98 -14.78
C SER A 797 2.86 12.04 -13.26
N PHE A 798 1.78 11.88 -12.51
CA PHE A 798 1.76 11.89 -11.05
C PHE A 798 2.58 10.74 -10.45
N ASP A 799 3.46 11.08 -9.51
CA ASP A 799 4.25 10.12 -8.73
C ASP A 799 3.75 10.10 -7.28
N ALA A 800 3.82 11.26 -6.62
CA ALA A 800 3.40 11.44 -5.23
C ALA A 800 2.81 12.84 -4.93
N MET A 801 1.99 12.93 -3.88
CA MET A 801 1.82 14.14 -3.09
C MET A 801 2.33 13.88 -1.66
N ILE A 802 3.12 14.81 -1.15
CA ILE A 802 3.75 14.74 0.16
C ILE A 802 3.15 15.84 1.03
N ASP A 803 2.43 15.46 2.09
CA ASP A 803 1.76 16.39 2.99
C ASP A 803 2.64 16.78 4.18
N ILE A 804 3.03 18.05 4.27
CA ILE A 804 4.01 18.49 5.27
C ILE A 804 3.42 18.42 6.67
N GLN A 805 2.14 18.80 6.84
CA GLN A 805 1.49 18.81 8.15
C GLN A 805 1.33 17.39 8.73
N SER A 806 1.00 16.39 7.90
CA SER A 806 0.95 14.99 8.33
C SER A 806 2.35 14.47 8.70
N ALA A 807 3.39 14.84 7.94
CA ALA A 807 4.76 14.44 8.23
C ALA A 807 5.25 15.00 9.58
N ARG A 808 4.92 16.26 9.92
CA ARG A 808 5.19 16.84 11.24
C ARG A 808 4.47 16.08 12.37
N GLY A 809 3.25 15.61 12.12
CA GLY A 809 2.47 14.80 13.05
C GLY A 809 3.13 13.45 13.40
N GLU A 810 3.90 12.88 12.48
CA GLU A 810 4.67 11.63 12.66
C GLU A 810 6.15 11.90 13.00
N SER A 811 6.45 13.09 13.55
CA SER A 811 7.80 13.53 13.97
C SER A 811 8.86 13.63 12.87
N VAL A 812 8.48 13.76 11.60
CA VAL A 812 9.44 14.06 10.50
C VAL A 812 9.91 15.52 10.63
N THR A 813 11.17 15.73 11.00
CA THR A 813 11.68 17.05 11.43
C THR A 813 12.54 17.76 10.38
N PRO A 814 12.57 19.12 10.35
CA PRO A 814 13.46 19.90 9.50
C PRO A 814 14.96 19.61 9.75
N LEU A 815 15.74 19.44 8.69
CA LEU A 815 17.18 19.14 8.81
C LEU A 815 17.98 20.32 9.41
N PRO A 816 18.93 20.08 10.33
CA PRO A 816 19.81 21.09 10.90
C PRO A 816 20.95 21.47 9.92
N LEU A 817 20.60 22.12 8.80
CA LEU A 817 21.55 22.52 7.74
C LEU A 817 22.16 23.91 7.94
N LEU A 818 21.60 24.74 8.83
CA LEU A 818 22.00 26.14 9.02
C LEU A 818 23.45 26.31 9.48
N ASP A 819 24.01 25.35 10.21
CA ASP A 819 25.38 25.36 10.75
C ASP A 819 26.48 25.29 9.67
N ARG A 820 26.12 25.07 8.40
CA ARG A 820 27.05 25.02 7.25
C ARG A 820 27.57 26.39 6.80
N LEU A 821 27.10 27.48 7.41
CA LEU A 821 27.29 28.86 6.94
C LEU A 821 28.11 29.73 7.91
N GLY A 822 28.81 29.12 8.86
CA GLY A 822 29.75 29.76 9.80
C GLY A 822 31.19 29.77 9.31
#